data_AF-A0A5A7NGQ0-F1
#
_entry.id   AF-A0A5A7NGQ0-F1
#
_cell.length_a   1.000
_cell.length_b   1.000
_cell.length_c   1.000
_cell.angle_alpha   90.00
_cell.angle_beta   90.00
_cell.angle_gamma   90.00
#
_symmetry.space_group_name_H-M   'P 1'
#
loop_
_entity.id
_entity.type
_entity.pdbx_description
1 polymer ?
#
loop_
_entity_poly.entity_id
_entity_poly.type
_entity_poly.pdbx_seq_one_letter_code
_entity_poly.pdbx_strand_id
1 'polypeptide(L)'
;MSIRIILSLLMLLAGGGARGTVFIPEAAIKTGYGPTSEAWSTHWSGACAERVGIEIGYTGHSEIQNMLPRVTDYVRGAVPHVLSQCPQANIIQVNVPGRPANPRPVYQFEMHRNAGWVAQNALWYSDLVRDTLAQGYLPAEMGYHNGLVRFQDGRFEAIYGKMLRSHLVGTDIERHMQEGTSPPRVSHHTISGHWYELGSERPNGQCTASRDGYALWGSFTMVINRGHSNVQMIRKFCAEAGEKGHSDELYLSPPSPSGFKRLWGIEWVKFTDSLHKQLADLDLDTADDLQTFIRTRKALYKSQKLTLYPAQDNWCMNRRMDAYYTVPSEDRNQAFGGNYAKALGERARQVVNEYCGDALTASVSNYREGDETPWDRMSFQFRPIQASAFGNDKGYLKLLDQHLSERAQAHLEYLNANHLGPACSDAPFCELPGGRYLNAIYNGRGDLVQEMDQLQRAEVNEMLSRQMAQVNMTENPITQLLSGMIEADDGLIVGAANKYMYAYAAWGAQCLKSGAKTRTFVHTTSGTETINFDGSTDYEPGQTYEAEYTINPEFFPLLERVGSHYGAQDSTSPLLNKAQRLVLQGLVQMKNNYDCTSPEVARFERNLIALAEDDLNGQPLRVLSVPAVGVTKQVQPTQTASPAQSTEVPVQQVPDEARQAAPMAAPAKSSTSTLSTAERYAKMNAEIKTLSDAFLAEINVMNVNFQADMQKAGTDAKRLEMLREFNNETARIRTKLERETQAIKDKYKD
;
A
#
# COMPACT_ATOMS: atom_id res chain seq x y z
N MET A 1 24.61 -2.03 -2.73
CA MET A 1 23.49 -2.92 -2.39
C MET A 1 22.29 -2.03 -2.12
N SER A 2 21.20 -2.14 -2.89
CA SER A 2 20.13 -1.13 -2.86
C SER A 2 19.28 -1.25 -1.59
N ILE A 3 18.97 -0.12 -0.94
CA ILE A 3 18.06 0.04 0.22
C ILE A 3 16.75 -0.77 0.07
N ARG A 4 16.34 -1.00 -1.19
CA ARG A 4 15.16 -1.73 -1.64
C ARG A 4 15.09 -3.20 -1.22
N ILE A 5 16.22 -3.92 -1.23
CA ILE A 5 16.24 -5.35 -0.86
C ILE A 5 16.07 -5.51 0.65
N ILE A 6 16.66 -4.59 1.42
CA ILE A 6 16.61 -4.61 2.88
C ILE A 6 15.19 -4.30 3.37
N LEU A 7 14.50 -3.30 2.79
CA LEU A 7 13.11 -2.97 3.15
C LEU A 7 12.12 -4.10 2.85
N SER A 8 12.30 -4.78 1.71
CA SER A 8 11.42 -5.89 1.31
C SER A 8 11.62 -7.10 2.21
N LEU A 9 12.87 -7.42 2.59
CA LEU A 9 13.17 -8.49 3.56
C LEU A 9 12.64 -8.17 4.96
N LEU A 10 12.76 -6.92 5.42
CA LEU A 10 12.28 -6.53 6.76
C LEU A 10 10.75 -6.54 6.86
N MET A 11 10.03 -6.15 5.81
CA MET A 11 8.56 -6.25 5.75
C MET A 11 8.08 -7.71 5.77
N LEU A 12 8.79 -8.61 5.08
CA LEU A 12 8.50 -10.05 5.10
C LEU A 12 8.79 -10.68 6.47
N LEU A 13 9.82 -10.23 7.17
CA LEU A 13 10.19 -10.76 8.49
C LEU A 13 9.33 -10.19 9.63
N ALA A 14 8.84 -8.95 9.52
CA ALA A 14 8.00 -8.33 10.55
C ALA A 14 6.52 -8.77 10.50
N GLY A 15 6.04 -9.29 9.35
CA GLY A 15 4.67 -9.79 9.18
C GLY A 15 4.39 -11.19 9.76
N GLY A 16 5.44 -11.92 10.18
CA GLY A 16 5.34 -13.31 10.65
C GLY A 16 5.19 -13.50 12.16
N GLY A 17 4.96 -12.43 12.93
CA GLY A 17 4.86 -12.52 14.39
C GLY A 17 3.44 -12.78 14.89
N ALA A 18 3.06 -14.04 15.13
CA ALA A 18 2.30 -14.52 16.31
C ALA A 18 1.67 -15.93 16.12
N ARG A 19 2.07 -16.86 17.00
CA ARG A 19 1.54 -18.23 17.27
C ARG A 19 1.82 -19.30 16.19
N GLY A 20 3.07 -19.77 16.18
CA GLY A 20 3.51 -20.91 15.38
C GLY A 20 2.77 -22.20 15.75
N THR A 21 2.18 -22.86 14.77
CA THR A 21 1.75 -24.25 14.87
C THR A 21 2.98 -25.13 15.13
N VAL A 22 2.95 -25.95 16.19
CA VAL A 22 4.04 -26.87 16.52
C VAL A 22 3.76 -28.22 15.86
N PHE A 23 4.70 -28.69 15.06
CA PHE A 23 4.65 -30.02 14.46
C PHE A 23 4.96 -31.10 15.51
N ILE A 24 4.18 -32.18 15.53
CA ILE A 24 4.39 -33.34 16.41
C ILE A 24 4.97 -34.49 15.57
N PRO A 25 6.31 -34.62 15.48
CA PRO A 25 6.96 -35.61 14.61
C PRO A 25 6.63 -37.05 15.02
N GLU A 26 6.40 -37.33 16.30
CA GLU A 26 6.09 -38.66 16.81
C GLU A 26 4.72 -39.18 16.35
N ALA A 27 3.82 -38.28 15.98
CA ALA A 27 2.51 -38.62 15.43
C ALA A 27 2.54 -38.71 13.89
N ALA A 28 3.66 -38.43 13.23
CA ALA A 28 3.74 -38.46 11.77
C ALA A 28 3.85 -39.90 11.25
N ILE A 29 3.01 -40.24 10.27
CA ILE A 29 2.99 -41.56 9.64
C ILE A 29 3.13 -41.39 8.14
N LYS A 30 4.11 -42.07 7.53
CA LYS A 30 4.27 -42.15 6.07
C LYS A 30 4.27 -43.61 5.63
N THR A 31 3.38 -43.96 4.72
CA THR A 31 3.22 -45.31 4.15
C THR A 31 3.19 -45.25 2.63
N GLY A 32 3.61 -46.34 1.97
CA GLY A 32 3.64 -46.41 0.50
C GLY A 32 4.81 -45.64 -0.15
N TYR A 33 4.83 -45.62 -1.49
CA TYR A 33 5.83 -44.91 -2.30
C TYR A 33 5.22 -44.43 -3.62
N GLY A 34 5.64 -43.26 -4.11
CA GLY A 34 5.16 -42.71 -5.38
C GLY A 34 3.63 -42.54 -5.41
N PRO A 35 2.91 -43.09 -6.41
CA PRO A 35 1.44 -42.97 -6.51
C PRO A 35 0.65 -43.61 -5.36
N THR A 36 1.27 -44.45 -4.53
CA THR A 36 0.62 -45.03 -3.33
C THR A 36 1.07 -44.36 -2.03
N SER A 37 1.89 -43.30 -2.13
CA SER A 37 2.35 -42.56 -0.96
C SER A 37 1.17 -41.93 -0.24
N GLU A 38 1.05 -42.24 1.05
CA GLU A 38 0.15 -41.60 2.00
C GLU A 38 0.98 -41.09 3.18
N ALA A 39 0.75 -39.84 3.57
CA ALA A 39 1.39 -39.26 4.75
C ALA A 39 0.37 -38.52 5.60
N TRP A 40 0.52 -38.67 6.91
CA TRP A 40 -0.29 -38.03 7.94
C TRP A 40 0.62 -37.26 8.89
N SER A 41 0.19 -36.08 9.29
CA SER A 41 0.89 -35.25 10.25
C SER A 41 -0.07 -34.61 11.23
N THR A 42 0.38 -34.36 12.45
CA THR A 42 -0.38 -33.64 13.46
C THR A 42 0.37 -32.36 13.82
N HIS A 43 -0.34 -31.24 13.76
CA HIS A 43 0.13 -29.95 14.23
C HIS A 43 -0.77 -29.49 15.36
N TRP A 44 -0.16 -28.94 16.40
CA TRP A 44 -0.87 -28.35 17.51
C TRP A 44 -0.71 -26.83 17.50
N SER A 45 -1.76 -26.11 17.91
CA SER A 45 -1.73 -24.65 18.04
C SER A 45 -2.37 -24.21 19.35
N GLY A 46 -1.72 -23.27 20.04
CA GLY A 46 -2.26 -22.62 21.25
C GLY A 46 -1.41 -22.86 22.49
N ALA A 47 -1.98 -22.58 23.66
CA ALA A 47 -1.48 -22.93 24.99
C ALA A 47 -2.11 -24.26 25.45
N CYS A 48 -1.34 -25.10 26.12
CA CYS A 48 -1.78 -26.41 26.60
C CYS A 48 -2.65 -26.26 27.86
N ALA A 49 -3.97 -26.24 27.69
CA ALA A 49 -4.93 -26.15 28.78
C ALA A 49 -5.99 -27.26 28.70
N GLU A 50 -7.18 -27.05 29.29
CA GLU A 50 -8.26 -28.04 29.30
C GLU A 50 -8.86 -28.29 27.92
N ARG A 51 -8.75 -27.35 26.97
CA ARG A 51 -9.15 -27.57 25.59
C ARG A 51 -7.98 -27.28 24.66
N VAL A 52 -7.84 -28.10 23.63
CA VAL A 52 -6.69 -28.04 22.73
C VAL A 52 -7.11 -28.20 21.27
N GLY A 53 -6.58 -27.37 20.39
CA GLY A 53 -6.83 -27.43 18.96
C GLY A 53 -5.69 -28.11 18.20
N ILE A 54 -6.02 -29.10 17.38
CA ILE A 54 -5.06 -29.73 16.47
C ILE A 54 -5.52 -29.66 15.01
N GLU A 55 -4.56 -29.67 14.10
CA GLU A 55 -4.75 -29.72 12.65
C GLU A 55 -4.04 -30.95 12.09
N ILE A 56 -4.77 -31.71 11.25
CA ILE A 56 -4.29 -32.96 10.67
C ILE A 56 -3.92 -32.74 9.21
N GLY A 57 -2.63 -32.85 8.88
CA GLY A 57 -2.17 -32.87 7.51
C GLY A 57 -2.39 -34.25 6.88
N TYR A 58 -2.88 -34.28 5.64
CA TYR A 58 -2.93 -35.49 4.83
C TYR A 58 -2.38 -35.23 3.43
N THR A 59 -1.45 -36.08 3.01
CA THR A 59 -0.93 -36.13 1.63
C THR A 59 -1.27 -37.51 1.06
N GLY A 60 -2.13 -37.57 0.03
CA GLY A 60 -2.47 -38.83 -0.63
C GLY A 60 -3.57 -38.72 -1.69
N HIS A 61 -3.93 -39.87 -2.27
CA HIS A 61 -4.79 -39.95 -3.45
C HIS A 61 -6.30 -39.99 -3.17
N SER A 62 -6.70 -40.20 -1.92
CA SER A 62 -8.10 -40.30 -1.51
C SER A 62 -8.66 -38.96 -1.02
N GLU A 63 -9.96 -38.74 -1.21
CA GLU A 63 -10.67 -37.60 -0.64
C GLU A 63 -11.06 -37.86 0.82
N ILE A 64 -11.06 -36.82 1.65
CA ILE A 64 -11.30 -36.95 3.10
C ILE A 64 -12.68 -37.54 3.41
N GLN A 65 -13.70 -37.21 2.61
CA GLN A 65 -15.05 -37.74 2.70
C GLN A 65 -15.08 -39.28 2.72
N ASN A 66 -14.20 -39.90 1.93
CA ASN A 66 -14.12 -41.35 1.77
C ASN A 66 -13.24 -42.01 2.84
N MET A 67 -12.60 -41.22 3.71
CA MET A 67 -11.64 -41.68 4.70
C MET A 67 -11.98 -41.30 6.14
N LEU A 68 -13.19 -40.81 6.42
CA LEU A 68 -13.58 -40.37 7.76
C LEU A 68 -13.26 -41.39 8.88
N PRO A 69 -13.51 -42.72 8.70
CA PRO A 69 -13.11 -43.71 9.71
C PRO A 69 -11.58 -43.74 9.94
N ARG A 70 -10.79 -43.71 8.86
CA ARG A 70 -9.32 -43.71 8.92
C ARG A 70 -8.77 -42.44 9.58
N VAL A 71 -9.42 -41.30 9.30
CA VAL A 71 -9.10 -40.01 9.94
C VAL A 71 -9.33 -40.11 11.44
N THR A 72 -10.48 -40.61 11.89
CA THR A 72 -10.76 -40.75 13.32
C THR A 72 -9.81 -41.75 14.01
N ASP A 73 -9.42 -42.82 13.33
CA ASP A 73 -8.46 -43.80 13.85
C ASP A 73 -7.05 -43.22 13.98
N TYR A 74 -6.57 -42.51 12.95
CA TYR A 74 -5.29 -41.80 13.00
C TYR A 74 -5.26 -40.82 14.17
N VAL A 75 -6.29 -39.98 14.30
CA VAL A 75 -6.34 -38.96 15.34
C VAL A 75 -6.41 -39.58 16.73
N ARG A 76 -7.17 -40.68 16.92
CA ARG A 76 -7.16 -41.44 18.17
C ARG A 76 -5.76 -41.96 18.50
N GLY A 77 -5.01 -42.42 17.51
CA GLY A 77 -3.60 -42.78 17.65
C GLY A 77 -2.67 -41.61 17.97
N ALA A 78 -3.00 -40.39 17.52
CA ALA A 78 -2.25 -39.18 17.82
C ALA A 78 -2.52 -38.62 19.23
N VAL A 79 -3.66 -38.92 19.86
CA VAL A 79 -4.05 -38.39 21.18
C VAL A 79 -2.97 -38.56 22.25
N PRO A 80 -2.33 -39.72 22.45
CA PRO A 80 -1.27 -39.87 23.45
C PRO A 80 -0.09 -38.89 23.25
N HIS A 81 0.27 -38.59 22.00
CA HIS A 81 1.33 -37.64 21.66
C HIS A 81 0.90 -36.18 21.91
N VAL A 82 -0.38 -35.87 21.69
CA VAL A 82 -0.93 -34.57 22.07
C VAL A 82 -0.96 -34.43 23.60
N LEU A 83 -1.35 -35.48 24.32
CA LEU A 83 -1.41 -35.47 25.78
C LEU A 83 -0.03 -35.44 26.45
N SER A 84 1.02 -35.96 25.81
CA SER A 84 2.39 -35.81 26.32
C SER A 84 2.85 -34.35 26.29
N GLN A 85 2.36 -33.56 25.34
CA GLN A 85 2.62 -32.12 25.26
C GLN A 85 1.64 -31.33 26.14
N CYS A 86 0.36 -31.71 26.14
CA CYS A 86 -0.73 -31.03 26.84
C CYS A 86 -1.46 -31.96 27.84
N PRO A 87 -0.87 -32.27 29.01
CA PRO A 87 -1.41 -33.28 29.94
C PRO A 87 -2.75 -32.88 30.60
N GLN A 88 -3.11 -31.59 30.57
CA GLN A 88 -4.36 -31.07 31.13
C GLN A 88 -5.55 -31.12 30.16
N ALA A 89 -5.33 -31.48 28.89
CA ALA A 89 -6.38 -31.45 27.88
C ALA A 89 -7.52 -32.43 28.23
N ASN A 90 -8.73 -31.91 28.37
CA ASN A 90 -9.99 -32.63 28.56
C ASN A 90 -10.79 -32.73 27.25
N ILE A 91 -10.62 -31.77 26.34
CA ILE A 91 -11.28 -31.74 25.03
C ILE A 91 -10.22 -31.45 23.95
N ILE A 92 -10.18 -32.28 22.90
CA ILE A 92 -9.35 -32.06 21.70
C ILE A 92 -10.28 -31.73 20.54
N GLN A 93 -10.16 -30.52 20.01
CA GLN A 93 -10.86 -30.11 18.80
C GLN A 93 -9.97 -30.35 17.58
N VAL A 94 -10.50 -31.12 16.63
CA VAL A 94 -9.74 -31.64 15.50
C VAL A 94 -10.23 -31.00 14.21
N ASN A 95 -9.30 -30.46 13.42
CA ASN A 95 -9.56 -30.01 12.06
C ASN A 95 -8.81 -30.86 11.06
N VAL A 96 -9.49 -31.28 10.01
CA VAL A 96 -8.92 -32.12 8.96
C VAL A 96 -9.17 -31.45 7.61
N PRO A 97 -8.25 -30.59 7.16
CA PRO A 97 -8.41 -29.87 5.90
C PRO A 97 -8.22 -30.81 4.70
N GLY A 98 -9.19 -30.83 3.80
CA GLY A 98 -9.20 -31.63 2.58
C GLY A 98 -8.20 -31.15 1.53
N ARG A 99 -8.32 -31.66 0.31
CA ARG A 99 -7.49 -31.20 -0.80
C ARG A 99 -7.68 -29.70 -1.05
N PRO A 100 -6.64 -28.99 -1.53
CA PRO A 100 -6.79 -27.62 -1.98
C PRO A 100 -7.97 -27.50 -2.98
N ALA A 101 -9.02 -26.81 -2.55
CA ALA A 101 -10.23 -26.52 -3.31
C ALA A 101 -10.75 -25.14 -2.89
N ASN A 102 -11.73 -24.58 -3.61
CA ASN A 102 -12.24 -23.24 -3.37
C ASN A 102 -13.78 -23.24 -3.27
N PRO A 103 -14.37 -23.29 -2.06
CA PRO A 103 -13.71 -23.32 -0.75
C PRO A 103 -13.11 -24.69 -0.39
N ARG A 104 -12.08 -24.72 0.46
CA ARG A 104 -11.42 -25.96 0.90
C ARG A 104 -12.35 -26.71 1.87
N PRO A 105 -12.71 -27.98 1.61
CA PRO A 105 -13.53 -28.74 2.55
C PRO A 105 -12.72 -28.98 3.83
N VAL A 106 -13.31 -28.73 4.99
CA VAL A 106 -12.68 -29.04 6.28
C VAL A 106 -13.66 -29.81 7.13
N TYR A 107 -13.22 -30.97 7.59
CA TYR A 107 -13.98 -31.81 8.50
C TYR A 107 -13.56 -31.50 9.94
N GLN A 108 -14.53 -31.29 10.82
CA GLN A 108 -14.32 -30.90 12.21
C GLN A 108 -15.03 -31.88 13.14
N PHE A 109 -14.39 -32.23 14.25
CA PHE A 109 -14.99 -32.98 15.35
C PHE A 109 -14.26 -32.71 16.67
N GLU A 110 -14.85 -33.14 17.77
CA GLU A 110 -14.28 -33.07 19.12
C GLU A 110 -14.00 -34.46 19.67
N MET A 111 -13.02 -34.57 20.56
CA MET A 111 -12.74 -35.79 21.31
C MET A 111 -12.65 -35.43 22.78
N HIS A 112 -13.40 -36.13 23.64
CA HIS A 112 -13.51 -35.80 25.05
C HIS A 112 -12.86 -36.89 25.91
N ARG A 113 -12.10 -36.48 26.93
CA ARG A 113 -11.40 -37.38 27.87
C ARG A 113 -12.34 -38.33 28.59
N ASN A 114 -13.46 -37.80 29.10
CA ASN A 114 -14.48 -38.56 29.83
C ASN A 114 -15.25 -39.57 28.94
N ALA A 115 -15.18 -39.41 27.62
CA ALA A 115 -15.80 -40.30 26.64
C ALA A 115 -14.79 -41.22 25.96
N GLY A 116 -13.61 -41.42 26.55
CA GLY A 116 -12.57 -42.28 26.01
C GLY A 116 -11.99 -41.81 24.67
N TRP A 117 -12.00 -40.49 24.43
CA TRP A 117 -11.51 -39.88 23.19
C TRP A 117 -12.18 -40.43 21.93
N VAL A 118 -13.50 -40.64 22.00
CA VAL A 118 -14.32 -40.93 20.81
C VAL A 118 -14.68 -39.62 20.11
N ALA A 119 -14.68 -39.63 18.77
CA ALA A 119 -15.09 -38.48 17.96
C ALA A 119 -16.58 -38.15 18.20
N GLN A 120 -16.86 -36.88 18.45
CA GLN A 120 -18.18 -36.31 18.73
C GLN A 120 -18.35 -34.99 17.99
N ASN A 121 -19.58 -34.49 17.88
CA ASN A 121 -19.88 -33.19 17.25
C ASN A 121 -19.22 -33.05 15.86
N ALA A 122 -19.33 -34.12 15.06
CA ALA A 122 -18.70 -34.20 13.76
C ALA A 122 -19.54 -33.46 12.70
N LEU A 123 -18.91 -32.54 11.98
CA LEU A 123 -19.58 -31.72 10.97
C LEU A 123 -18.59 -31.17 9.95
N TRP A 124 -19.09 -30.85 8.77
CA TRP A 124 -18.33 -30.09 7.78
C TRP A 124 -18.36 -28.60 8.14
N TYR A 125 -17.22 -27.94 8.01
CA TYR A 125 -17.12 -26.50 8.26
C TYR A 125 -18.11 -25.68 7.41
N SER A 126 -18.40 -26.12 6.18
CA SER A 126 -19.43 -25.48 5.33
C SER A 126 -20.84 -25.60 5.91
N ASP A 127 -21.14 -26.72 6.58
CA ASP A 127 -22.44 -26.94 7.21
C ASP A 127 -22.56 -26.10 8.47
N LEU A 128 -21.48 -26.00 9.28
CA LEU A 128 -21.42 -25.06 10.41
C LEU A 128 -21.76 -23.64 9.99
N VAL A 129 -21.11 -23.15 8.93
CA VAL A 129 -21.33 -21.79 8.43
C VAL A 129 -22.77 -21.63 7.98
N ARG A 130 -23.32 -22.59 7.22
CA ARG A 130 -24.70 -22.54 6.73
C ARG A 130 -25.72 -22.54 7.88
N ASP A 131 -25.54 -23.41 8.86
CA ASP A 131 -26.44 -23.51 10.01
C ASP A 131 -26.37 -22.25 10.88
N THR A 132 -25.17 -21.68 11.04
CA THR A 132 -24.98 -20.43 11.78
C THR A 132 -25.63 -19.25 11.05
N LEU A 133 -25.53 -19.18 9.72
CA LEU A 133 -26.24 -18.17 8.93
C LEU A 133 -27.77 -18.34 9.03
N ALA A 134 -28.27 -19.59 9.02
CA ALA A 134 -29.70 -19.88 9.20
C ALA A 134 -30.23 -19.45 10.57
N GLN A 135 -29.37 -19.36 11.59
CA GLN A 135 -29.69 -18.82 12.93
C GLN A 135 -29.67 -17.29 13.00
N GLY A 136 -29.52 -16.59 11.87
CA GLY A 136 -29.56 -15.14 11.77
C GLY A 136 -28.23 -14.44 12.00
N TYR A 137 -27.11 -15.17 12.03
CA TYR A 137 -25.79 -14.54 12.01
C TYR A 137 -25.47 -14.00 10.62
N LEU A 138 -24.70 -12.92 10.59
CA LEU A 138 -24.29 -12.19 9.41
C LEU A 138 -22.77 -12.27 9.22
N PRO A 139 -22.30 -12.37 7.98
CA PRO A 139 -20.89 -12.25 7.61
C PRO A 139 -20.14 -11.03 8.18
N ALA A 140 -18.95 -11.24 8.72
CA ALA A 140 -18.02 -10.17 9.11
C ALA A 140 -16.56 -10.53 8.82
N GLU A 141 -15.73 -9.53 8.53
CA GLU A 141 -14.28 -9.59 8.61
C GLU A 141 -13.86 -9.04 9.97
N MET A 142 -12.98 -9.74 10.69
CA MET A 142 -12.56 -9.45 12.06
C MET A 142 -11.03 -9.45 12.15
N GLY A 143 -10.40 -8.41 11.61
CA GLY A 143 -8.95 -8.32 11.43
C GLY A 143 -8.45 -9.35 10.40
N TYR A 144 -7.48 -10.19 10.77
CA TYR A 144 -6.97 -11.28 9.91
C TYR A 144 -7.88 -12.52 9.88
N HIS A 145 -9.05 -12.44 10.52
CA HIS A 145 -9.97 -13.56 10.65
C HIS A 145 -11.30 -13.24 9.99
N ASN A 146 -11.99 -14.28 9.53
CA ASN A 146 -13.36 -14.16 9.12
C ASN A 146 -14.26 -14.54 10.30
N GLY A 147 -15.45 -13.94 10.37
CA GLY A 147 -16.41 -14.18 11.42
C GLY A 147 -17.86 -14.11 10.95
N LEU A 148 -18.75 -14.53 11.85
CA LEU A 148 -20.20 -14.52 11.74
C LEU A 148 -20.73 -13.83 12.99
N VAL A 149 -21.51 -12.77 12.84
CA VAL A 149 -21.97 -11.95 13.97
C VAL A 149 -23.47 -11.77 13.97
N ARG A 150 -24.07 -11.71 15.15
CA ARG A 150 -25.51 -11.55 15.33
C ARG A 150 -25.76 -10.46 16.34
N PHE A 151 -26.76 -9.64 16.06
CA PHE A 151 -27.31 -8.69 17.01
C PHE A 151 -28.78 -9.06 17.19
N GLN A 152 -29.15 -9.51 18.38
CA GLN A 152 -30.51 -9.96 18.66
C GLN A 152 -30.81 -9.76 20.15
N ASP A 153 -32.01 -9.29 20.46
CA ASP A 153 -32.51 -9.13 21.84
C ASP A 153 -31.59 -8.30 22.75
N GLY A 154 -30.97 -7.24 22.22
CA GLY A 154 -30.04 -6.38 22.96
C GLY A 154 -28.71 -7.06 23.31
N ARG A 155 -28.36 -8.15 22.62
CA ARG A 155 -27.13 -8.90 22.79
C ARG A 155 -26.36 -8.94 21.47
N PHE A 156 -25.05 -8.73 21.56
CA PHE A 156 -24.13 -8.90 20.44
C PHE A 156 -23.43 -10.26 20.58
N GLU A 157 -23.32 -10.99 19.49
CA GLU A 157 -22.55 -12.23 19.43
C GLU A 157 -21.68 -12.24 18.19
N ALA A 158 -20.44 -12.71 18.30
CA ALA A 158 -19.61 -13.02 17.14
C ALA A 158 -18.94 -14.38 17.31
N ILE A 159 -18.88 -15.13 16.22
CA ILE A 159 -18.12 -16.36 16.07
C ILE A 159 -17.04 -16.05 15.03
N TYR A 160 -15.77 -16.24 15.34
CA TYR A 160 -14.66 -15.73 14.51
C TYR A 160 -13.39 -16.57 14.69
N GLY A 161 -12.30 -16.13 14.06
CA GLY A 161 -11.01 -16.82 14.14
C GLY A 161 -10.81 -17.86 13.03
N LYS A 162 -9.63 -18.49 13.00
CA LYS A 162 -9.34 -19.60 12.08
C LYS A 162 -10.35 -20.72 12.36
N MET A 163 -11.21 -21.00 11.38
CA MET A 163 -12.25 -22.04 11.47
C MET A 163 -13.40 -21.74 12.47
N LEU A 164 -13.72 -20.46 12.73
CA LEU A 164 -14.84 -20.05 13.60
C LEU A 164 -14.79 -20.65 15.02
N ARG A 165 -13.58 -20.70 15.59
CA ARG A 165 -13.30 -21.33 16.89
C ARG A 165 -13.40 -20.36 18.07
N SER A 166 -13.56 -19.08 17.80
CA SER A 166 -13.56 -18.02 18.79
C SER A 166 -14.95 -17.43 18.92
N HIS A 167 -15.31 -17.01 20.13
CA HIS A 167 -16.60 -16.41 20.43
C HIS A 167 -16.43 -15.06 21.11
N LEU A 168 -17.33 -14.12 20.82
CA LEU A 168 -17.52 -12.86 21.51
C LEU A 168 -18.98 -12.77 21.90
N VAL A 169 -19.26 -12.30 23.11
CA VAL A 169 -20.59 -12.07 23.62
C VAL A 169 -20.62 -10.70 24.28
N GLY A 170 -21.24 -9.73 23.62
CA GLY A 170 -21.53 -8.40 24.12
C GLY A 170 -22.86 -8.40 24.87
N THR A 171 -22.80 -8.06 26.16
CA THR A 171 -23.98 -8.06 27.06
C THR A 171 -24.36 -6.68 27.54
N ASP A 172 -23.51 -5.68 27.32
CA ASP A 172 -23.73 -4.30 27.73
C ASP A 172 -23.60 -3.39 26.52
N ILE A 173 -24.62 -2.57 26.28
CA ILE A 173 -24.73 -1.72 25.09
C ILE A 173 -25.09 -0.32 25.54
N GLU A 174 -24.14 0.58 25.42
CA GLU A 174 -24.30 1.99 25.74
C GLU A 174 -24.51 2.79 24.45
N ARG A 175 -25.52 3.68 24.47
CA ARG A 175 -25.79 4.63 23.40
C ARG A 175 -25.20 5.97 23.79
N HIS A 176 -24.27 6.49 22.99
CA HIS A 176 -23.66 7.79 23.23
C HIS A 176 -24.24 8.83 22.28
N MET A 177 -24.91 9.83 22.85
CA MET A 177 -25.51 10.92 22.09
C MET A 177 -24.44 11.95 21.71
N GLN A 178 -24.54 12.49 20.51
CA GLN A 178 -23.73 13.59 20.02
C GLN A 178 -24.22 14.88 20.68
N GLU A 179 -23.55 15.29 21.75
CA GLU A 179 -23.94 16.48 22.49
C GLU A 179 -23.88 17.74 21.60
N GLY A 180 -24.91 18.59 21.70
CA GLY A 180 -25.02 19.83 20.93
C GLY A 180 -25.53 19.64 19.50
N THR A 181 -25.88 18.41 19.12
CA THR A 181 -26.82 18.23 18.03
C THR A 181 -28.20 18.35 18.59
N SER A 182 -28.99 19.04 17.82
CA SER A 182 -30.38 19.12 18.05
C SER A 182 -30.88 18.75 16.61
N PRO A 183 -31.72 17.71 16.44
CA PRO A 183 -31.76 16.59 17.31
C PRO A 183 -30.56 16.06 18.02
N PRO A 184 -30.67 15.57 19.28
CA PRO A 184 -29.64 14.71 19.85
C PRO A 184 -29.43 13.52 18.92
N ARG A 185 -28.45 13.60 18.03
CA ARG A 185 -28.12 12.52 17.12
C ARG A 185 -27.28 11.51 17.86
N VAL A 186 -27.40 10.24 17.53
CA VAL A 186 -26.47 9.23 18.07
C VAL A 186 -25.07 9.44 17.48
N SER A 187 -24.05 9.54 18.33
CA SER A 187 -22.65 9.63 17.91
C SER A 187 -22.06 8.25 17.63
N HIS A 188 -22.17 7.35 18.61
CA HIS A 188 -21.68 5.98 18.54
C HIS A 188 -22.40 5.10 19.57
N HIS A 189 -22.27 3.79 19.40
CA HIS A 189 -22.62 2.81 20.41
C HIS A 189 -21.35 2.16 20.95
N THR A 190 -21.32 1.90 22.25
CA THR A 190 -20.28 1.09 22.87
C THR A 190 -20.89 -0.25 23.27
N ILE A 191 -20.30 -1.35 22.81
CA ILE A 191 -20.68 -2.70 23.21
C ILE A 191 -19.54 -3.28 24.04
N SER A 192 -19.84 -3.65 25.28
CA SER A 192 -18.89 -4.31 26.17
C SER A 192 -19.34 -5.73 26.47
N GLY A 193 -18.37 -6.62 26.65
CA GLY A 193 -18.66 -8.01 26.95
C GLY A 193 -17.43 -8.87 27.10
N HIS A 194 -17.59 -10.15 26.80
CA HIS A 194 -16.57 -11.18 27.02
C HIS A 194 -16.22 -11.91 25.73
N TRP A 195 -15.03 -12.49 25.71
CA TRP A 195 -14.56 -13.27 24.57
C TRP A 195 -13.85 -14.55 24.99
N TYR A 196 -13.81 -15.49 24.05
CA TYR A 196 -13.22 -16.81 24.17
C TYR A 196 -12.51 -17.18 22.85
N GLU A 197 -11.33 -17.78 22.95
CA GLU A 197 -10.57 -18.31 21.81
C GLU A 197 -9.83 -19.57 22.24
N LEU A 198 -10.05 -20.67 21.51
CA LEU A 198 -9.43 -21.95 21.77
C LEU A 198 -7.89 -21.84 21.80
N GLY A 199 -7.26 -22.43 22.82
CA GLY A 199 -5.80 -22.39 22.97
C GLY A 199 -5.26 -21.03 23.43
N SER A 200 -6.11 -20.07 23.80
CA SER A 200 -5.68 -18.89 24.58
C SER A 200 -5.79 -19.12 26.09
N GLU A 201 -6.13 -20.34 26.49
CA GLU A 201 -6.34 -20.76 27.87
C GLU A 201 -4.99 -20.89 28.62
N ARG A 202 -4.84 -20.20 29.76
CA ARG A 202 -3.69 -20.35 30.67
C ARG A 202 -4.03 -21.23 31.88
N PRO A 203 -3.05 -21.95 32.46
CA PRO A 203 -3.26 -22.57 33.77
C PRO A 203 -3.49 -21.47 34.82
N ASN A 204 -4.62 -21.52 35.56
CA ASN A 204 -4.92 -20.67 36.73
C ASN A 204 -5.18 -19.15 36.49
N GLY A 205 -5.50 -18.73 35.27
CA GLY A 205 -5.87 -17.32 35.02
C GLY A 205 -7.11 -16.89 35.83
N GLN A 206 -7.03 -15.77 36.57
CA GLN A 206 -8.19 -15.21 37.27
C GLN A 206 -8.95 -14.24 36.35
N CYS A 207 -10.17 -14.60 35.97
CA CYS A 207 -11.13 -13.68 35.41
C CYS A 207 -12.27 -13.54 36.43
N THR A 208 -12.60 -12.32 36.84
CA THR A 208 -13.53 -12.02 37.95
C THR A 208 -14.99 -12.44 37.71
N ALA A 209 -15.31 -13.04 36.57
CA ALA A 209 -16.56 -13.75 36.35
C ALA A 209 -16.29 -14.93 35.41
N SER A 210 -16.71 -16.14 35.78
CA SER A 210 -17.05 -17.21 34.84
C SER A 210 -18.58 -17.20 34.71
N ARG A 211 -19.10 -17.22 33.49
CA ARG A 211 -20.55 -17.31 33.25
C ARG A 211 -20.78 -18.35 32.16
N ASP A 212 -21.75 -19.24 32.39
CA ASP A 212 -22.25 -20.24 31.44
C ASP A 212 -21.30 -21.39 31.05
N GLY A 213 -20.43 -21.85 31.94
CA GLY A 213 -19.69 -23.12 31.74
C GLY A 213 -18.54 -23.09 30.72
N TYR A 214 -18.18 -21.90 30.22
CA TYR A 214 -16.99 -21.66 29.42
C TYR A 214 -15.92 -20.96 30.27
N ALA A 215 -14.65 -21.29 30.05
CA ALA A 215 -13.54 -20.51 30.61
C ALA A 215 -13.54 -19.14 29.91
N LEU A 216 -13.96 -18.09 30.61
CA LEU A 216 -13.87 -16.71 30.11
C LEU A 216 -12.39 -16.30 30.11
N TRP A 217 -11.89 -15.66 29.04
CA TRP A 217 -10.46 -15.30 28.92
C TRP A 217 -10.21 -13.82 28.71
N GLY A 218 -11.26 -13.00 28.68
CA GLY A 218 -11.07 -11.58 28.64
C GLY A 218 -12.34 -10.78 28.44
N SER A 219 -12.21 -9.47 28.53
CA SER A 219 -13.26 -8.53 28.17
C SER A 219 -12.98 -7.91 26.81
N PHE A 220 -14.01 -7.42 26.15
CA PHE A 220 -13.82 -6.54 25.01
C PHE A 220 -14.71 -5.31 25.14
N THR A 221 -14.29 -4.25 24.47
CA THR A 221 -15.08 -3.05 24.25
C THR A 221 -15.04 -2.75 22.77
N MET A 222 -16.20 -2.55 22.17
CA MET A 222 -16.40 -2.34 20.75
C MET A 222 -17.12 -1.02 20.53
N VAL A 223 -16.59 -0.16 19.65
CA VAL A 223 -17.15 1.16 19.36
C VAL A 223 -17.68 1.20 17.93
N ILE A 224 -18.99 1.37 17.81
CA ILE A 224 -19.71 1.45 16.53
C ILE A 224 -20.04 2.91 16.24
N ASN A 225 -19.22 3.56 15.41
CA ASN A 225 -19.44 4.93 14.98
C ASN A 225 -20.49 5.00 13.88
N ARG A 226 -21.40 5.98 13.95
CA ARG A 226 -22.44 6.18 12.93
C ARG A 226 -21.81 6.49 11.57
N GLY A 227 -22.16 5.71 10.54
CA GLY A 227 -21.72 5.93 9.15
C GLY A 227 -20.34 5.38 8.80
N HIS A 228 -19.67 4.71 9.75
CA HIS A 228 -18.41 4.01 9.47
C HIS A 228 -18.67 2.55 9.13
N SER A 229 -17.98 2.04 8.11
CA SER A 229 -18.05 0.62 7.77
C SER A 229 -17.21 -0.25 8.71
N ASN A 230 -16.24 0.34 9.40
CA ASN A 230 -15.29 -0.39 10.23
C ASN A 230 -15.55 -0.07 11.70
N VAL A 231 -15.75 -1.11 12.49
CA VAL A 231 -16.00 -1.07 13.92
C VAL A 231 -14.73 -1.46 14.64
N GLN A 232 -14.26 -0.59 15.54
CA GLN A 232 -13.05 -0.86 16.31
C GLN A 232 -13.42 -1.65 17.57
N MET A 233 -12.65 -2.69 17.87
CA MET A 233 -12.82 -3.53 19.04
C MET A 233 -11.49 -3.68 19.76
N ILE A 234 -11.48 -3.46 21.07
CA ILE A 234 -10.33 -3.69 21.93
C ILE A 234 -10.65 -4.90 22.78
N ARG A 235 -9.88 -5.99 22.66
CA ARG A 235 -9.96 -7.10 23.63
C ARG A 235 -8.88 -6.93 24.67
N LYS A 236 -9.18 -7.33 25.90
CA LYS A 236 -8.27 -7.42 27.03
C LYS A 236 -8.19 -8.87 27.46
N PHE A 237 -6.99 -9.42 27.54
CA PHE A 237 -6.75 -10.78 27.99
C PHE A 237 -6.76 -10.82 29.53
N CYS A 238 -7.20 -11.93 30.10
CA CYS A 238 -7.02 -12.19 31.52
C CYS A 238 -5.52 -12.29 31.84
N ALA A 239 -5.14 -11.77 33.00
CA ALA A 239 -3.77 -11.69 33.48
C ALA A 239 -3.61 -12.51 34.76
N GLU A 240 -2.40 -12.99 35.04
CA GLU A 240 -2.11 -13.58 36.35
C GLU A 240 -2.06 -12.51 37.45
N ALA A 241 -2.17 -12.96 38.71
CA ALA A 241 -2.06 -12.07 39.86
C ALA A 241 -0.69 -11.38 39.86
N GLY A 242 -0.68 -10.07 39.60
CA GLY A 242 0.54 -9.25 39.52
C GLY A 242 1.06 -8.99 38.10
N GLU A 243 0.46 -9.58 37.07
CA GLU A 243 0.78 -9.27 35.67
C GLU A 243 -0.01 -8.06 35.15
N LYS A 244 0.61 -7.28 34.25
CA LYS A 244 -0.11 -6.25 33.49
C LYS A 244 -0.89 -6.92 32.36
N GLY A 245 -2.20 -6.70 32.32
CA GLY A 245 -3.06 -7.24 31.26
C GLY A 245 -2.66 -6.74 29.86
N HIS A 246 -2.58 -7.67 28.93
CA HIS A 246 -2.40 -7.39 27.50
C HIS A 246 -3.74 -7.00 26.88
N SER A 247 -3.75 -6.02 25.99
CA SER A 247 -4.88 -5.75 25.09
C SER A 247 -4.48 -5.90 23.63
N ASP A 248 -5.39 -6.37 22.78
CA ASP A 248 -5.25 -6.31 21.34
C ASP A 248 -6.41 -5.54 20.70
N GLU A 249 -6.20 -5.15 19.45
CA GLU A 249 -7.16 -4.40 18.67
C GLU A 249 -7.60 -5.23 17.47
N LEU A 250 -8.91 -5.37 17.30
CA LEU A 250 -9.55 -6.01 16.18
C LEU A 250 -10.42 -4.98 15.45
N TYR A 251 -10.53 -5.13 14.13
CA TYR A 251 -11.47 -4.36 13.32
C TYR A 251 -12.53 -5.27 12.79
N LEU A 252 -13.79 -4.90 12.99
CA LEU A 252 -14.93 -5.58 12.43
C LEU A 252 -15.43 -4.78 11.21
N SER A 253 -15.35 -5.36 10.03
CA SER A 253 -15.71 -4.74 8.75
C SER A 253 -16.56 -5.67 7.88
N PRO A 254 -17.31 -5.13 6.90
CA PRO A 254 -17.90 -5.95 5.86
C PRO A 254 -16.81 -6.74 5.14
N PRO A 255 -16.95 -8.06 4.99
CA PRO A 255 -16.00 -8.82 4.21
C PRO A 255 -16.11 -8.40 2.74
N SER A 256 -14.98 -8.39 2.03
CA SER A 256 -14.99 -8.14 0.58
C SER A 256 -15.84 -9.20 -0.15
N PRO A 257 -16.63 -8.84 -1.19
CA PRO A 257 -17.45 -9.79 -1.93
C PRO A 257 -16.66 -10.97 -2.50
N SER A 258 -15.43 -10.73 -2.96
CA SER A 258 -14.52 -11.74 -3.48
C SER A 258 -13.93 -12.63 -2.37
N GLY A 259 -13.56 -12.05 -1.23
CA GLY A 259 -13.07 -12.80 -0.06
C GLY A 259 -14.12 -13.77 0.48
N PHE A 260 -15.34 -13.29 0.68
CA PHE A 260 -16.44 -14.07 1.24
C PHE A 260 -16.85 -15.25 0.31
N LYS A 261 -17.02 -14.99 -0.99
CA LYS A 261 -17.33 -16.02 -1.98
C LYS A 261 -16.22 -17.06 -2.11
N ARG A 262 -14.95 -16.64 -2.08
CA ARG A 262 -13.78 -17.55 -2.12
C ARG A 262 -13.75 -18.45 -0.88
N LEU A 263 -13.96 -17.89 0.29
CA LEU A 263 -13.77 -18.61 1.55
C LEU A 263 -14.93 -19.55 1.90
N TRP A 264 -16.17 -19.20 1.53
CA TRP A 264 -17.34 -19.93 1.99
C TRP A 264 -18.32 -20.35 0.88
N GLY A 265 -18.14 -19.88 -0.36
CA GLY A 265 -19.01 -20.25 -1.47
C GLY A 265 -20.43 -19.66 -1.38
N ILE A 266 -20.63 -18.60 -0.59
CA ILE A 266 -21.93 -17.98 -0.32
C ILE A 266 -21.95 -16.56 -0.91
N GLU A 267 -23.10 -16.11 -1.43
CA GLU A 267 -23.26 -14.77 -1.99
C GLU A 267 -23.28 -13.68 -0.91
N TRP A 268 -22.76 -12.50 -1.26
CA TRP A 268 -22.50 -11.41 -0.32
C TRP A 268 -23.77 -10.69 0.14
N VAL A 269 -23.87 -10.40 1.44
CA VAL A 269 -24.95 -9.61 2.07
C VAL A 269 -24.35 -8.35 2.68
N LYS A 270 -25.00 -7.19 2.46
CA LYS A 270 -24.56 -5.90 3.01
C LYS A 270 -24.67 -5.89 4.55
N PHE A 271 -23.52 -5.97 5.21
CA PHE A 271 -23.40 -6.10 6.66
C PHE A 271 -23.69 -4.78 7.42
N THR A 272 -23.10 -3.66 7.00
CA THR A 272 -23.16 -2.38 7.73
C THR A 272 -24.53 -1.72 7.73
N ASP A 273 -25.26 -1.81 6.61
CA ASP A 273 -26.57 -1.17 6.47
C ASP A 273 -27.61 -1.83 7.40
N SER A 274 -27.51 -3.15 7.60
CA SER A 274 -28.40 -3.89 8.51
C SER A 274 -28.11 -3.58 9.97
N LEU A 275 -26.83 -3.53 10.38
CA LEU A 275 -26.44 -3.20 11.75
C LEU A 275 -26.79 -1.75 12.13
N HIS A 276 -26.53 -0.79 11.22
CA HIS A 276 -26.90 0.61 11.45
C HIS A 276 -28.41 0.79 11.55
N LYS A 277 -29.20 0.10 10.72
CA LYS A 277 -30.66 0.14 10.77
C LYS A 277 -31.18 -0.39 12.11
N GLN A 278 -30.69 -1.54 12.54
CA GLN A 278 -31.06 -2.14 13.83
C GLN A 278 -30.70 -1.24 15.04
N LEU A 279 -29.64 -0.43 14.94
CA LEU A 279 -29.24 0.53 15.97
C LEU A 279 -29.96 1.89 15.86
N ALA A 280 -30.37 2.28 14.65
CA ALA A 280 -31.07 3.53 14.39
C ALA A 280 -32.55 3.49 14.79
N ASP A 281 -33.18 2.31 14.77
CA ASP A 281 -34.57 2.10 15.20
C ASP A 281 -34.80 2.32 16.72
N LEU A 282 -33.79 2.77 17.47
CA LEU A 282 -33.81 3.05 18.91
C LEU A 282 -34.00 4.56 19.27
N ASP A 283 -34.25 5.43 18.28
CA ASP A 283 -34.66 6.87 18.22
C ASP A 283 -34.63 7.78 19.48
N LEU A 284 -34.10 9.01 19.37
CA LEU A 284 -34.32 10.17 20.28
C LEU A 284 -33.73 11.43 19.63
N ASP A 285 -34.54 12.27 18.98
CA ASP A 285 -34.09 13.38 18.13
C ASP A 285 -34.92 14.73 18.34
N THR A 286 -34.36 15.93 18.71
CA THR A 286 -34.86 17.37 18.47
C THR A 286 -33.83 18.57 18.36
N ALA A 287 -33.96 19.52 17.36
CA ALA A 287 -33.06 20.62 16.77
C ALA A 287 -33.02 22.07 17.24
N ASP A 288 -31.81 22.68 17.21
CA ASP A 288 -31.42 24.09 17.45
C ASP A 288 -30.07 24.43 16.73
N ASP A 289 -29.95 25.70 16.34
CA ASP A 289 -29.26 26.25 15.14
C ASP A 289 -27.80 26.77 15.32
N LEU A 290 -26.94 26.43 14.35
CA LEU A 290 -25.49 26.68 14.24
C LEU A 290 -25.09 28.15 14.03
N GLN A 291 -25.95 28.96 13.40
CA GLN A 291 -25.59 30.33 12.97
C GLN A 291 -25.61 31.37 14.10
N THR A 292 -26.30 31.07 15.20
CA THR A 292 -26.33 31.94 16.38
C THR A 292 -25.04 31.81 17.19
N PHE A 293 -24.48 30.61 17.27
CA PHE A 293 -23.23 30.33 17.99
C PHE A 293 -22.02 31.08 17.40
N ILE A 294 -21.86 31.04 16.07
CA ILE A 294 -20.67 31.58 15.41
C ILE A 294 -20.49 33.08 15.70
N ARG A 295 -21.58 33.83 15.89
CA ARG A 295 -21.55 35.28 16.12
C ARG A 295 -21.21 35.71 17.55
N THR A 296 -21.38 34.83 18.54
CA THR A 296 -21.27 35.19 19.97
C THR A 296 -20.03 34.59 20.66
N ARG A 297 -19.26 33.78 19.94
CA ARG A 297 -18.10 33.07 20.49
C ARG A 297 -16.96 33.98 20.96
N LYS A 298 -16.34 33.64 22.09
CA LYS A 298 -15.15 34.30 22.64
C LYS A 298 -13.88 33.52 22.30
N ALA A 299 -12.75 34.21 22.10
CA ALA A 299 -11.46 33.56 21.87
C ALA A 299 -10.98 32.83 23.14
N LEU A 300 -10.47 31.61 22.98
CA LEU A 300 -9.86 30.80 24.04
C LEU A 300 -8.37 31.09 24.21
N TYR A 301 -7.73 31.48 23.11
CA TYR A 301 -6.32 31.88 23.09
C TYR A 301 -6.11 32.95 22.03
N LYS A 302 -5.25 33.92 22.31
CA LYS A 302 -4.88 34.98 21.37
C LYS A 302 -3.41 35.36 21.51
N SER A 303 -2.71 35.40 20.39
CA SER A 303 -1.33 35.89 20.26
C SER A 303 -1.19 36.75 18.99
N GLN A 304 0.00 37.29 18.73
CA GLN A 304 0.25 38.09 17.52
C GLN A 304 0.04 37.31 16.20
N LYS A 305 0.27 35.98 16.22
CA LYS A 305 0.28 35.13 15.03
C LYS A 305 -0.89 34.14 14.93
N LEU A 306 -1.60 33.89 16.03
CA LEU A 306 -2.59 32.83 16.18
C LEU A 306 -3.67 33.22 17.19
N THR A 307 -4.93 33.03 16.83
CA THR A 307 -6.10 33.10 17.71
C THR A 307 -6.90 31.79 17.63
N LEU A 308 -7.29 31.21 18.76
CA LEU A 308 -8.12 30.01 18.83
C LEU A 308 -9.51 30.34 19.36
N TYR A 309 -10.55 29.86 18.69
CA TYR A 309 -11.96 30.01 19.07
C TYR A 309 -12.61 28.64 19.30
N PRO A 310 -13.65 28.55 20.14
CA PRO A 310 -14.49 27.37 20.18
C PRO A 310 -15.26 27.25 18.86
N ALA A 311 -15.35 26.03 18.32
CA ALA A 311 -16.11 25.78 17.10
C ALA A 311 -17.63 25.62 17.36
N GLN A 312 -18.05 25.39 18.61
CA GLN A 312 -19.44 25.28 19.08
C GLN A 312 -19.57 25.57 20.60
N ASP A 313 -20.78 25.80 21.11
CA ASP A 313 -20.99 26.22 22.52
C ASP A 313 -20.47 25.19 23.53
N ASN A 314 -20.64 23.90 23.25
CA ASN A 314 -20.14 22.79 24.05
C ASN A 314 -18.78 22.26 23.55
N TRP A 315 -17.90 23.13 23.05
CA TRP A 315 -16.64 22.71 22.44
C TRP A 315 -15.77 21.81 23.31
N CYS A 316 -15.89 21.80 24.64
CA CYS A 316 -15.17 20.86 25.49
C CYS A 316 -15.54 19.38 25.28
N MET A 317 -16.71 19.09 24.71
CA MET A 317 -17.19 17.72 24.47
C MET A 317 -16.61 17.14 23.18
N ASN A 318 -16.57 17.95 22.10
CA ASN A 318 -15.98 17.55 20.82
C ASN A 318 -14.54 18.06 20.61
N ARG A 319 -14.03 18.84 21.58
CA ARG A 319 -12.71 19.47 21.64
C ARG A 319 -12.28 20.05 20.30
N ARG A 320 -13.23 20.75 19.66
CA ARG A 320 -13.07 21.32 18.32
C ARG A 320 -12.90 22.82 18.40
N MET A 321 -11.85 23.32 17.77
CA MET A 321 -11.50 24.73 17.74
C MET A 321 -11.32 25.22 16.30
N ASP A 322 -11.51 26.51 16.11
CA ASP A 322 -11.11 27.22 14.90
C ASP A 322 -9.85 28.03 15.21
N ALA A 323 -8.81 27.88 14.39
CA ALA A 323 -7.53 28.56 14.51
C ALA A 323 -7.37 29.58 13.39
N TYR A 324 -7.29 30.87 13.74
CA TYR A 324 -7.06 31.96 12.82
C TYR A 324 -5.63 32.47 12.91
N TYR A 325 -4.92 32.48 11.78
CA TYR A 325 -3.54 32.93 11.68
C TYR A 325 -3.45 34.27 10.94
N THR A 326 -2.52 35.12 11.38
CA THR A 326 -2.24 36.42 10.74
C THR A 326 -1.08 36.36 9.72
N VAL A 327 -0.36 35.22 9.67
CA VAL A 327 0.76 34.99 8.75
C VAL A 327 0.30 34.40 7.41
N PRO A 328 1.01 34.66 6.30
CA PRO A 328 0.76 33.98 5.02
C PRO A 328 0.86 32.46 5.14
N SER A 329 0.13 31.74 4.29
CA SER A 329 -0.02 30.29 4.38
C SER A 329 1.27 29.54 4.05
N GLU A 330 2.06 30.09 3.13
CA GLU A 330 3.37 29.66 2.68
C GLU A 330 4.42 29.74 3.80
N ASP A 331 4.32 30.75 4.66
CA ASP A 331 5.28 31.00 5.73
C ASP A 331 4.91 30.31 7.04
N ARG A 332 3.77 29.61 7.11
CA ARG A 332 3.23 29.02 8.34
C ARG A 332 4.25 28.13 9.05
N ASN A 333 4.92 27.23 8.32
CA ASN A 333 5.92 26.35 8.92
C ASN A 333 7.05 27.15 9.59
N GLN A 334 7.64 28.10 8.86
CA GLN A 334 8.72 28.94 9.40
C GLN A 334 8.25 29.80 10.57
N ALA A 335 7.06 30.40 10.46
CA ALA A 335 6.48 31.26 11.49
C ALA A 335 6.20 30.52 12.81
N PHE A 336 6.01 29.19 12.74
CA PHE A 336 5.75 28.29 13.86
C PHE A 336 6.91 27.31 14.14
N GLY A 337 8.15 27.71 13.88
CA GLY A 337 9.34 26.97 14.32
C GLY A 337 9.64 25.70 13.51
N GLY A 338 9.29 25.69 12.23
CA GLY A 338 9.57 24.62 11.26
C GLY A 338 8.49 23.53 11.19
N ASN A 339 7.62 23.41 12.18
CA ASN A 339 6.52 22.44 12.17
C ASN A 339 5.26 23.04 12.79
N TYR A 340 4.45 23.69 11.96
CA TYR A 340 3.26 24.38 12.42
C TYR A 340 2.22 23.44 13.04
N ALA A 341 2.09 22.20 12.53
CA ALA A 341 1.13 21.23 13.05
C ALA A 341 1.49 20.84 14.48
N LYS A 342 2.78 20.61 14.78
CA LYS A 342 3.26 20.36 16.13
C LYS A 342 3.01 21.56 17.04
N ALA A 343 3.42 22.76 16.62
CA ALA A 343 3.23 23.98 17.42
C ALA A 343 1.74 24.26 17.71
N LEU A 344 0.88 24.04 16.71
CA LEU A 344 -0.56 24.17 16.85
C LEU A 344 -1.13 23.09 17.79
N GLY A 345 -0.71 21.84 17.66
CA GLY A 345 -1.15 20.76 18.53
C GLY A 345 -0.73 20.97 19.98
N GLU A 346 0.48 21.47 20.23
CA GLU A 346 0.95 21.84 21.57
C GLU A 346 0.11 22.98 22.16
N ARG A 347 -0.22 23.98 21.35
CA ARG A 347 -1.09 25.08 21.76
C ARG A 347 -2.52 24.62 22.03
N ALA A 348 -3.08 23.81 21.14
CA ALA A 348 -4.40 23.21 21.28
C ALA A 348 -4.48 22.38 22.56
N ARG A 349 -3.45 21.58 22.87
CA ARG A 349 -3.35 20.84 24.13
C ARG A 349 -3.41 21.74 25.34
N GLN A 350 -2.63 22.82 25.34
CA GLN A 350 -2.62 23.77 26.46
C GLN A 350 -4.02 24.34 26.70
N VAL A 351 -4.67 24.83 25.64
CA VAL A 351 -6.01 25.42 25.72
C VAL A 351 -7.04 24.39 26.17
N VAL A 352 -7.02 23.18 25.61
CA VAL A 352 -7.98 22.14 26.00
C VAL A 352 -7.77 21.72 27.46
N ASN A 353 -6.53 21.57 27.91
CA ASN A 353 -6.25 21.22 29.31
C ASN A 353 -6.68 22.34 30.28
N GLU A 354 -6.53 23.60 29.88
CA GLU A 354 -6.92 24.75 30.69
C GLU A 354 -8.45 24.86 30.86
N TYR A 355 -9.21 24.70 29.78
CA TYR A 355 -10.66 24.94 29.80
C TYR A 355 -11.52 23.68 29.97
N CYS A 356 -11.03 22.52 29.53
CA CYS A 356 -11.80 21.28 29.43
C CYS A 356 -11.20 20.11 30.22
N GLY A 357 -10.06 20.34 30.90
CA GLY A 357 -9.31 19.30 31.60
C GLY A 357 -8.49 18.40 30.68
N ASP A 358 -7.87 17.37 31.27
CA ASP A 358 -6.94 16.46 30.59
C ASP A 358 -7.62 15.68 29.44
N ALA A 359 -7.44 16.18 28.22
CA ALA A 359 -8.01 15.55 27.03
C ALA A 359 -7.07 14.54 26.39
N LEU A 360 -7.66 13.49 25.81
CA LEU A 360 -6.93 12.56 24.95
C LEU A 360 -6.75 13.10 23.53
N THR A 361 -7.73 13.82 22.99
CA THR A 361 -7.74 14.30 21.60
C THR A 361 -8.42 15.66 21.44
N ALA A 362 -8.12 16.36 20.35
CA ALA A 362 -8.79 17.59 19.93
C ALA A 362 -8.72 17.76 18.41
N SER A 363 -9.64 18.52 17.81
CA SER A 363 -9.57 18.88 16.38
C SER A 363 -9.52 20.38 16.17
N VAL A 364 -8.83 20.81 15.13
CA VAL A 364 -8.60 22.22 14.81
C VAL A 364 -8.87 22.46 13.32
N SER A 365 -9.71 23.43 12.99
CA SER A 365 -9.89 23.95 11.64
C SER A 365 -9.07 25.23 11.46
N ASN A 366 -8.27 25.33 10.41
CA ASN A 366 -7.26 26.37 10.23
C ASN A 366 -7.70 27.41 9.20
N TYR A 367 -7.65 28.69 9.55
CA TYR A 367 -8.07 29.81 8.72
C TYR A 367 -6.98 30.87 8.69
N ARG A 368 -6.84 31.57 7.57
CA ARG A 368 -6.15 32.86 7.57
C ARG A 368 -7.16 33.93 8.03
N GLU A 369 -6.69 34.96 8.71
CA GLU A 369 -7.53 36.11 9.04
C GLU A 369 -8.15 36.70 7.76
N GLY A 370 -9.49 36.83 7.74
CA GLY A 370 -10.26 37.26 6.59
C GLY A 370 -10.72 36.14 5.64
N ASP A 371 -10.25 34.90 5.79
CA ASP A 371 -10.76 33.77 5.00
C ASP A 371 -12.10 33.25 5.57
N GLU A 372 -13.05 32.94 4.69
CA GLU A 372 -14.36 32.35 5.05
C GLU A 372 -14.32 30.81 5.09
N THR A 373 -13.33 30.19 4.45
CA THR A 373 -13.16 28.73 4.38
C THR A 373 -11.84 28.30 4.99
N PRO A 374 -11.78 27.17 5.73
CA PRO A 374 -10.52 26.70 6.30
C PRO A 374 -9.58 26.21 5.20
N TRP A 375 -8.27 26.44 5.39
CA TRP A 375 -7.22 25.88 4.54
C TRP A 375 -7.08 24.38 4.76
N ASP A 376 -7.09 23.95 6.02
CA ASP A 376 -7.02 22.55 6.40
C ASP A 376 -7.66 22.29 7.76
N ARG A 377 -7.95 21.02 8.05
CA ARG A 377 -8.52 20.56 9.31
C ARG A 377 -7.66 19.46 9.87
N MET A 378 -7.25 19.60 11.12
CA MET A 378 -6.33 18.71 11.83
C MET A 378 -7.02 18.05 13.02
N SER A 379 -6.62 16.84 13.36
CA SER A 379 -7.00 16.15 14.60
C SER A 379 -5.75 15.72 15.36
N PHE A 380 -5.70 15.96 16.66
CA PHE A 380 -4.56 15.74 17.54
C PHE A 380 -4.91 14.77 18.67
N GLN A 381 -3.89 14.07 19.17
CA GLN A 381 -3.91 13.24 20.36
C GLN A 381 -2.82 13.71 21.32
N PHE A 382 -3.17 13.92 22.59
CA PHE A 382 -2.30 14.54 23.61
C PHE A 382 -1.73 13.57 24.65
N ARG A 383 -2.20 12.32 24.64
CA ARG A 383 -1.68 11.23 25.47
C ARG A 383 -1.79 9.93 24.68
N PRO A 384 -0.83 9.01 24.84
CA PRO A 384 -0.90 7.73 24.15
C PRO A 384 -2.02 6.89 24.79
N ILE A 385 -2.95 6.38 23.97
CA ILE A 385 -4.05 5.51 24.42
C ILE A 385 -3.54 4.11 24.80
N GLN A 386 -2.36 3.74 24.30
CA GLN A 386 -1.63 2.51 24.62
C GLN A 386 -0.30 2.86 25.29
N ALA A 387 0.27 1.96 26.10
CA ALA A 387 1.59 2.14 26.68
C ALA A 387 2.64 2.27 25.57
N SER A 388 3.07 3.51 25.31
CA SER A 388 4.24 3.79 24.48
C SER A 388 5.47 3.16 25.12
N ALA A 389 6.41 2.66 24.31
CA ALA A 389 7.75 2.25 24.80
C ALA A 389 8.48 3.40 25.53
N PHE A 390 8.01 4.65 25.38
CA PHE A 390 8.52 5.85 26.03
C PHE A 390 7.74 6.26 27.31
N GLY A 391 6.86 5.40 27.82
CA GLY A 391 6.13 5.60 29.09
C GLY A 391 4.93 6.55 29.03
N ASN A 392 4.35 6.86 30.20
CA ASN A 392 3.23 7.79 30.40
C ASN A 392 3.69 9.26 30.20
N ASP A 393 4.24 9.57 29.04
CA ASP A 393 4.71 10.92 28.76
C ASP A 393 3.50 11.86 28.62
N LYS A 394 3.31 12.71 29.64
CA LYS A 394 2.32 13.79 29.64
C LYS A 394 2.59 14.81 28.52
N GLY A 395 3.77 14.74 27.88
CA GLY A 395 4.20 15.52 26.73
C GLY A 395 3.88 14.94 25.36
N TYR A 396 3.27 13.75 25.25
CA TYR A 396 2.97 13.14 23.95
C TYR A 396 2.02 14.00 23.10
N LEU A 397 2.34 14.15 21.80
CA LEU A 397 1.48 14.83 20.84
C LEU A 397 1.55 14.09 19.49
N LYS A 398 0.43 13.58 19.01
CA LYS A 398 0.31 12.92 17.70
C LYS A 398 -0.77 13.59 16.85
N LEU A 399 -0.46 13.91 15.59
CA LEU A 399 -1.45 14.28 14.59
C LEU A 399 -2.13 13.00 14.08
N LEU A 400 -3.44 12.88 14.27
CA LEU A 400 -4.28 11.74 13.88
C LEU A 400 -4.76 11.84 12.44
N ASP A 401 -5.15 13.03 12.01
CA ASP A 401 -5.72 13.27 10.68
C ASP A 401 -5.46 14.71 10.24
N GLN A 402 -5.31 14.90 8.92
CA GLN A 402 -5.19 16.20 8.28
C GLN A 402 -5.93 16.19 6.93
N HIS A 403 -7.03 16.94 6.85
CA HIS A 403 -7.79 17.13 5.64
C HIS A 403 -7.47 18.50 5.01
N LEU A 404 -7.10 18.51 3.73
CA LEU A 404 -6.79 19.73 2.98
C LEU A 404 -8.03 20.19 2.21
N SER A 405 -8.34 21.49 2.28
CA SER A 405 -9.39 22.09 1.45
C SER A 405 -9.02 22.10 -0.04
N GLU A 406 -10.01 22.29 -0.92
CA GLU A 406 -9.80 22.47 -2.37
C GLU A 406 -8.77 23.57 -2.67
N ARG A 407 -8.82 24.68 -1.92
CA ARG A 407 -7.87 25.78 -2.06
C ARG A 407 -6.45 25.37 -1.68
N ALA A 408 -6.30 24.62 -0.58
CA ALA A 408 -4.99 24.09 -0.18
C ALA A 408 -4.47 23.04 -1.18
N GLN A 409 -5.35 22.23 -1.76
CA GLN A 409 -5.00 21.30 -2.84
C GLN A 409 -4.52 22.05 -4.09
N ALA A 410 -5.24 23.06 -4.56
CA ALA A 410 -4.83 23.88 -5.71
C ALA A 410 -3.48 24.58 -5.47
N HIS A 411 -3.21 25.03 -4.25
CA HIS A 411 -1.92 25.59 -3.89
C HIS A 411 -0.80 24.54 -3.89
N LEU A 412 -1.05 23.33 -3.38
CA LEU A 412 -0.10 22.23 -3.50
C LEU A 412 0.14 21.83 -4.95
N GLU A 413 -0.88 21.83 -5.80
CA GLU A 413 -0.76 21.60 -7.24
C GLU A 413 0.13 22.65 -7.90
N TYR A 414 0.00 23.93 -7.52
CA TYR A 414 0.90 24.99 -7.97
C TYR A 414 2.36 24.77 -7.53
N LEU A 415 2.60 24.44 -6.25
CA LEU A 415 3.94 24.12 -5.75
C LEU A 415 4.51 22.87 -6.45
N ASN A 416 3.67 21.88 -6.66
CA ASN A 416 3.98 20.68 -7.43
C ASN A 416 4.34 21.02 -8.88
N ALA A 417 3.66 21.97 -9.51
CA ALA A 417 3.96 22.39 -10.88
C ALA A 417 5.28 23.18 -10.97
N ASN A 418 5.65 23.90 -9.91
CA ASN A 418 6.84 24.75 -9.83
C ASN A 418 7.93 24.17 -8.92
N HIS A 419 8.10 22.84 -8.98
CA HIS A 419 8.94 22.09 -8.05
C HIS A 419 10.43 22.43 -8.13
N LEU A 420 10.91 22.80 -9.32
CA LEU A 420 12.25 23.32 -9.55
C LEU A 420 12.24 24.86 -9.56
N GLY A 421 11.25 25.48 -8.92
CA GLY A 421 10.87 26.89 -8.91
C GLY A 421 10.13 27.36 -10.18
N PRO A 422 9.95 28.69 -10.36
CA PRO A 422 9.08 29.23 -11.40
C PRO A 422 9.53 28.84 -12.81
N ALA A 423 8.57 28.63 -13.70
CA ALA A 423 8.82 28.33 -15.11
C ALA A 423 9.74 29.39 -15.73
N CYS A 424 10.75 28.95 -16.51
CA CYS A 424 11.56 29.87 -17.29
C CYS A 424 10.87 30.15 -18.64
N SER A 425 11.00 31.37 -19.15
CA SER A 425 10.34 31.80 -20.39
C SER A 425 11.30 31.99 -21.57
N ASP A 426 12.60 32.21 -21.31
CA ASP A 426 13.52 32.79 -22.31
C ASP A 426 14.83 31.99 -22.48
N ALA A 427 14.75 30.66 -22.59
CA ALA A 427 15.92 29.82 -22.87
C ALA A 427 15.55 28.53 -23.63
N PRO A 428 16.49 27.89 -24.37
CA PRO A 428 16.20 26.80 -25.29
C PRO A 428 15.40 25.67 -24.65
N PHE A 429 15.78 25.22 -23.45
CA PHE A 429 15.19 24.03 -22.85
C PHE A 429 13.96 24.31 -21.97
N CYS A 430 13.39 25.52 -21.98
CA CYS A 430 12.34 25.90 -21.03
C CYS A 430 11.05 25.09 -21.17
N GLU A 431 10.72 24.71 -22.40
CA GLU A 431 9.54 23.89 -22.73
C GLU A 431 9.73 22.40 -22.37
N LEU A 432 10.94 21.97 -22.02
CA LEU A 432 11.21 20.58 -21.62
C LEU A 432 10.83 20.35 -20.15
N PRO A 433 10.43 19.12 -19.77
CA PRO A 433 10.37 18.72 -18.37
C PRO A 433 11.68 19.01 -17.66
N GLY A 434 11.62 19.62 -16.47
CA GLY A 434 12.84 20.05 -15.77
C GLY A 434 13.61 21.18 -16.47
N GLY A 435 12.97 21.91 -17.38
CA GLY A 435 13.60 22.92 -18.24
C GLY A 435 14.40 24.00 -17.51
N ARG A 436 13.98 24.42 -16.31
CA ARG A 436 14.77 25.36 -15.48
C ARG A 436 16.13 24.76 -15.09
N TYR A 437 16.15 23.49 -14.71
CA TYR A 437 17.38 22.76 -14.36
C TYR A 437 18.30 22.57 -15.56
N LEU A 438 17.74 22.11 -16.68
CA LEU A 438 18.48 21.92 -17.93
C LEU A 438 19.05 23.25 -18.46
N ASN A 439 18.30 24.34 -18.33
CA ASN A 439 18.79 25.66 -18.70
C ASN A 439 19.83 26.22 -17.73
N ALA A 440 19.80 25.86 -16.45
CA ALA A 440 20.86 26.21 -15.52
C ALA A 440 22.20 25.58 -15.95
N ILE A 441 22.17 24.29 -16.34
CA ILE A 441 23.33 23.60 -16.94
C ILE A 441 23.76 24.28 -18.24
N TYR A 442 22.83 24.49 -19.18
CA TYR A 442 23.09 25.17 -20.44
C TYR A 442 23.76 26.54 -20.26
N ASN A 443 23.29 27.32 -19.28
CA ASN A 443 23.84 28.64 -18.98
C ASN A 443 25.12 28.60 -18.15
N GLY A 444 25.55 27.43 -17.67
CA GLY A 444 26.71 27.29 -16.81
C GLY A 444 26.48 27.87 -15.41
N ARG A 445 25.22 27.97 -14.98
CA ARG A 445 24.80 28.50 -13.68
C ARG A 445 24.88 27.41 -12.62
N GLY A 446 26.11 27.03 -12.28
CA GLY A 446 26.39 26.04 -11.23
C GLY A 446 25.76 26.40 -9.89
N ASP A 447 25.67 27.71 -9.58
CA ASP A 447 24.97 28.25 -8.41
C ASP A 447 23.49 27.83 -8.37
N LEU A 448 22.77 27.95 -9.48
CA LEU A 448 21.35 27.55 -9.57
C LEU A 448 21.18 26.04 -9.57
N VAL A 449 22.08 25.30 -10.23
CA VAL A 449 22.08 23.82 -10.18
C VAL A 449 22.26 23.37 -8.74
N GLN A 450 23.22 23.93 -8.01
CA GLN A 450 23.48 23.60 -6.63
C GLN A 450 22.30 23.95 -5.70
N GLU A 451 21.67 25.10 -5.91
CA GLU A 451 20.45 25.50 -5.18
C GLU A 451 19.33 24.45 -5.37
N MET A 452 19.07 24.03 -6.61
CA MET A 452 18.05 23.03 -6.90
C MET A 452 18.41 21.63 -6.36
N ASP A 453 19.68 21.22 -6.43
CA ASP A 453 20.17 19.97 -5.84
C ASP A 453 20.06 19.97 -4.32
N GLN A 454 20.28 21.11 -3.67
CA GLN A 454 20.10 21.28 -2.22
C GLN A 454 18.62 21.24 -1.83
N LEU A 455 17.75 21.90 -2.60
CA LEU A 455 16.30 21.84 -2.38
C LEU A 455 15.79 20.41 -2.48
N GLN A 456 16.23 19.66 -3.49
CA GLN A 456 15.88 18.25 -3.64
C GLN A 456 16.40 17.42 -2.45
N ARG A 457 17.66 17.58 -2.05
CA ARG A 457 18.23 16.85 -0.91
C ARG A 457 17.47 17.14 0.38
N ALA A 458 17.12 18.40 0.62
CA ALA A 458 16.33 18.82 1.77
C ALA A 458 14.94 18.14 1.77
N GLU A 459 14.27 18.06 0.62
CA GLU A 459 12.97 17.40 0.50
C GLU A 459 13.06 15.88 0.74
N VAL A 460 14.05 15.20 0.15
CA VAL A 460 14.26 13.76 0.37
C VAL A 460 14.56 13.47 1.84
N ASN A 461 15.41 14.30 2.48
CA ASN A 461 15.70 14.20 3.90
C ASN A 461 14.46 14.46 4.77
N GLU A 462 13.63 15.43 4.41
CA GLU A 462 12.40 15.72 5.14
C GLU A 462 11.38 14.59 4.99
N MET A 463 11.24 14.02 3.79
CA MET A 463 10.37 12.88 3.52
C MET A 463 10.81 11.64 4.31
N LEU A 464 12.10 11.32 4.28
CA LEU A 464 12.66 10.21 5.06
C LEU A 464 12.45 10.45 6.56
N SER A 465 12.75 11.66 7.04
CA SER A 465 12.56 12.04 8.45
C SER A 465 11.10 11.91 8.87
N ARG A 466 10.15 12.33 8.01
CA ARG A 466 8.70 12.19 8.26
C ARG A 466 8.27 10.72 8.31
N GLN A 467 8.71 9.89 7.37
CA GLN A 467 8.38 8.46 7.35
C GLN A 467 8.99 7.73 8.56
N MET A 468 10.23 8.06 8.94
CA MET A 468 10.90 7.47 10.09
C MET A 468 10.31 7.94 11.43
N ALA A 469 9.84 9.20 11.50
CA ALA A 469 9.07 9.70 12.64
C ALA A 469 7.74 8.97 12.82
N GLN A 470 7.07 8.60 11.72
CA GLN A 470 5.82 7.84 11.79
C GLN A 470 6.00 6.43 12.38
N VAL A 471 7.20 5.85 12.28
CA VAL A 471 7.56 4.56 12.89
C VAL A 471 8.39 4.70 14.18
N ASN A 472 8.53 5.91 14.75
CA ASN A 472 9.30 6.17 15.98
C ASN A 472 10.78 5.73 15.92
N MET A 473 11.40 5.79 14.73
CA MET A 473 12.79 5.34 14.49
C MET A 473 13.77 6.49 14.19
N THR A 474 13.49 7.73 14.61
CA THR A 474 14.29 8.92 14.25
C THR A 474 15.74 8.87 14.74
N GLU A 475 16.04 8.14 15.82
CA GLU A 475 17.40 7.99 16.39
C GLU A 475 18.02 6.59 16.16
N ASN A 476 17.38 5.74 15.34
CA ASN A 476 17.89 4.39 15.09
C ASN A 476 19.12 4.43 14.15
N PRO A 477 20.16 3.59 14.37
CA PRO A 477 21.29 3.43 13.45
C PRO A 477 20.92 3.20 11.98
N ILE A 478 19.76 2.60 11.70
CA ILE A 478 19.24 2.41 10.34
C ILE A 478 18.86 3.76 9.71
N THR A 479 18.25 4.66 10.48
CA THR A 479 17.89 6.01 10.01
C THR A 479 19.14 6.84 9.78
N GLN A 480 20.14 6.75 10.65
CA GLN A 480 21.44 7.42 10.45
C GLN A 480 22.20 6.85 9.23
N LEU A 481 22.13 5.54 9.01
CA LEU A 481 22.69 4.90 7.81
C LEU A 481 21.97 5.40 6.54
N LEU A 482 20.64 5.45 6.54
CA LEU A 482 19.84 5.90 5.40
C LEU A 482 20.04 7.39 5.10
N SER A 483 20.06 8.24 6.13
CA SER A 483 20.38 9.66 5.97
C SER A 483 21.81 9.84 5.48
N GLY A 484 22.78 9.09 6.01
CA GLY A 484 24.16 9.10 5.53
C GLY A 484 24.30 8.62 4.07
N MET A 485 23.45 7.69 3.62
CA MET A 485 23.37 7.28 2.21
C MET A 485 22.73 8.33 1.30
N ILE A 486 21.82 9.17 1.80
CA ILE A 486 21.24 10.30 1.05
C ILE A 486 22.22 11.48 1.00
N GLU A 487 22.94 11.73 2.09
CA GLU A 487 24.02 12.73 2.15
C GLU A 487 25.22 12.34 1.26
N ALA A 488 25.43 11.03 1.08
CA ALA A 488 26.42 10.46 0.17
C ALA A 488 25.90 10.18 -1.25
N ASP A 489 24.63 10.48 -1.56
CA ASP A 489 24.11 10.37 -2.92
C ASP A 489 24.75 11.47 -3.77
N ASP A 490 25.43 11.05 -4.85
CA ASP A 490 26.00 11.98 -5.84
C ASP A 490 24.86 12.89 -6.34
N GLY A 491 25.09 14.20 -6.45
CA GLY A 491 24.04 15.18 -6.71
C GLY A 491 23.17 14.85 -7.93
N LEU A 492 22.01 15.50 -8.04
CA LEU A 492 21.11 15.32 -9.19
C LEU A 492 21.86 15.55 -10.52
N ILE A 493 22.89 16.40 -10.53
CA ILE A 493 23.76 16.64 -11.68
C ILE A 493 24.53 15.39 -12.15
N VAL A 494 25.01 14.54 -11.23
CA VAL A 494 25.72 13.30 -11.56
C VAL A 494 24.75 12.26 -12.12
N GLY A 495 23.58 12.13 -11.51
CA GLY A 495 22.50 11.28 -12.03
C GLY A 495 22.03 11.72 -13.43
N ALA A 496 21.91 13.03 -13.65
CA ALA A 496 21.60 13.63 -14.95
C ALA A 496 22.70 13.34 -15.98
N ALA A 497 23.98 13.45 -15.60
CA ALA A 497 25.10 13.11 -16.46
C ALA A 497 25.10 11.63 -16.86
N ASN A 498 24.95 10.72 -15.90
CA ASN A 498 24.85 9.29 -16.17
C ASN A 498 23.67 8.98 -17.12
N LYS A 499 22.49 9.56 -16.90
CA LYS A 499 21.32 9.41 -17.79
C LYS A 499 21.59 9.94 -19.20
N TYR A 500 22.21 11.12 -19.30
CA TYR A 500 22.56 11.69 -20.59
C TYR A 500 23.49 10.76 -21.37
N MET A 501 24.52 10.24 -20.70
CA MET A 501 25.50 9.35 -21.32
C MET A 501 24.92 7.98 -21.69
N TYR A 502 24.16 7.36 -20.80
CA TYR A 502 23.53 6.06 -21.06
C TYR A 502 22.59 6.10 -22.27
N ALA A 503 21.81 7.16 -22.38
CA ALA A 503 20.89 7.31 -23.50
C ALA A 503 21.56 7.95 -24.75
N TYR A 504 22.88 8.14 -24.79
CA TYR A 504 23.54 8.87 -25.90
C TYR A 504 23.39 8.13 -27.23
N ALA A 505 23.52 6.81 -27.21
CA ALA A 505 23.36 5.95 -28.38
C ALA A 505 22.00 6.10 -29.09
N ALA A 506 20.96 6.50 -28.35
CA ALA A 506 19.61 6.68 -28.88
C ALA A 506 19.50 7.81 -29.91
N TRP A 507 20.46 8.74 -29.95
CA TRP A 507 20.53 9.77 -30.99
C TRP A 507 20.89 9.25 -32.37
N GLY A 508 21.46 8.04 -32.46
CA GLY A 508 21.88 7.42 -33.71
C GLY A 508 23.33 7.72 -34.07
N ALA A 509 23.84 6.95 -35.03
CA ALA A 509 25.25 6.92 -35.40
C ALA A 509 25.77 8.27 -35.93
N GLN A 510 24.90 9.11 -36.49
CA GLN A 510 25.26 10.43 -37.02
C GLN A 510 25.73 11.41 -35.92
N CYS A 511 25.39 11.16 -34.66
CA CYS A 511 25.80 11.95 -33.51
C CYS A 511 27.09 11.43 -32.85
N LEU A 512 27.61 10.29 -33.33
CA LEU A 512 28.87 9.73 -32.85
C LEU A 512 30.04 10.37 -33.59
N LYS A 513 30.89 11.08 -32.84
CA LYS A 513 32.13 11.69 -33.33
C LYS A 513 33.19 10.61 -33.53
N SER A 514 34.18 10.93 -34.37
CA SER A 514 35.36 10.08 -34.54
C SER A 514 36.01 9.78 -33.18
N GLY A 515 36.19 8.49 -32.88
CA GLY A 515 36.74 8.01 -31.60
C GLY A 515 35.70 7.59 -30.56
N ALA A 516 34.39 7.69 -30.85
CA ALA A 516 33.34 7.13 -29.99
C ALA A 516 33.57 5.63 -29.69
N LYS A 517 33.21 5.19 -28.48
CA LYS A 517 33.41 3.81 -28.01
C LYS A 517 32.20 3.31 -27.25
N THR A 518 32.04 1.99 -27.27
CA THR A 518 31.10 1.25 -26.45
C THR A 518 31.82 0.67 -25.23
N ARG A 519 31.24 0.85 -24.04
CA ARG A 519 31.72 0.31 -22.76
C ARG A 519 30.60 -0.47 -22.06
N THR A 520 30.90 -1.69 -21.63
CA THR A 520 29.95 -2.57 -20.94
C THR A 520 30.37 -2.80 -19.49
N PHE A 521 29.44 -2.62 -18.55
CA PHE A 521 29.62 -2.89 -17.13
C PHE A 521 28.79 -4.12 -16.73
N VAL A 522 29.36 -5.07 -15.99
CA VAL A 522 28.72 -6.37 -15.65
C VAL A 522 28.91 -6.71 -14.16
N HIS A 523 27.89 -7.28 -13.52
CA HIS A 523 27.93 -7.76 -12.12
C HIS A 523 27.00 -8.97 -11.89
N THR A 524 27.41 -9.95 -11.07
CA THR A 524 26.61 -11.15 -10.75
C THR A 524 26.41 -11.29 -9.23
N THR A 525 25.16 -11.47 -8.78
CA THR A 525 24.82 -11.69 -7.36
C THR A 525 25.05 -13.15 -6.93
N SER A 526 25.13 -13.41 -5.62
CA SER A 526 25.14 -14.77 -5.06
C SER A 526 23.74 -15.42 -5.09
N GLY A 527 23.67 -16.76 -5.14
CA GLY A 527 22.42 -17.54 -5.03
C GLY A 527 21.95 -17.80 -3.59
N THR A 528 20.76 -18.38 -3.41
CA THR A 528 20.08 -18.62 -2.13
C THR A 528 19.52 -20.05 -2.00
N GLU A 529 19.58 -20.64 -0.79
CA GLU A 529 19.02 -21.97 -0.45
C GLU A 529 17.83 -21.87 0.52
N THR A 530 16.76 -22.66 0.32
CA THR A 530 15.53 -22.68 1.15
C THR A 530 15.09 -24.11 1.50
N ILE A 531 14.56 -24.37 2.71
CA ILE A 531 14.07 -25.68 3.17
C ILE A 531 12.52 -25.70 3.26
N ASN A 532 11.87 -26.73 2.72
CA ASN A 532 10.42 -26.87 2.54
C ASN A 532 9.68 -27.60 3.69
N PHE A 533 8.34 -27.51 3.70
CA PHE A 533 7.41 -28.10 4.69
C PHE A 533 7.46 -29.64 4.82
N ASP A 534 8.01 -30.32 3.82
CA ASP A 534 8.21 -31.78 3.81
C ASP A 534 9.66 -32.19 4.15
N GLY A 535 10.54 -31.22 4.42
CA GLY A 535 11.96 -31.42 4.74
C GLY A 535 12.92 -31.41 3.55
N SER A 536 12.48 -31.09 2.33
CA SER A 536 13.34 -30.95 1.14
C SER A 536 14.04 -29.57 1.05
N THR A 537 15.10 -29.42 0.23
CA THR A 537 15.86 -28.15 0.03
C THR A 537 15.86 -27.71 -1.44
N ASP A 538 15.57 -26.43 -1.70
CA ASP A 538 15.61 -25.77 -3.01
C ASP A 538 16.76 -24.75 -3.11
N TYR A 539 17.37 -24.61 -4.30
CA TYR A 539 18.45 -23.65 -4.61
C TYR A 539 18.04 -22.69 -5.74
N GLU A 540 18.17 -21.38 -5.51
CA GLU A 540 17.98 -20.33 -6.51
C GLU A 540 19.33 -19.70 -6.90
N PRO A 541 19.79 -19.80 -8.17
CA PRO A 541 21.04 -19.19 -8.60
C PRO A 541 20.96 -17.66 -8.61
N GLY A 542 22.10 -17.00 -8.40
CA GLY A 542 22.21 -15.54 -8.47
C GLY A 542 22.00 -14.97 -9.88
N GLN A 543 21.75 -13.66 -9.96
CA GLN A 543 21.41 -12.96 -11.20
C GLN A 543 22.57 -12.11 -11.71
N THR A 544 22.78 -12.11 -13.02
CA THR A 544 23.75 -11.23 -13.70
C THR A 544 23.05 -9.98 -14.25
N TYR A 545 23.64 -8.82 -14.01
CA TYR A 545 23.21 -7.50 -14.44
C TYR A 545 24.28 -6.89 -15.34
N GLU A 546 23.88 -6.34 -16.48
CA GLU A 546 24.79 -5.68 -17.42
C GLU A 546 24.16 -4.41 -18.01
N ALA A 547 25.03 -3.45 -18.35
CA ALA A 547 24.63 -2.22 -19.04
C ALA A 547 25.72 -1.75 -20.00
N GLU A 548 25.30 -1.25 -21.16
CA GLU A 548 26.16 -0.78 -22.24
C GLU A 548 25.99 0.72 -22.49
N TYR A 549 27.11 1.41 -22.74
CA TYR A 549 27.18 2.84 -23.00
C TYR A 549 27.98 3.09 -24.28
N THR A 550 27.34 3.66 -25.32
CA THR A 550 28.03 4.12 -26.54
C THR A 550 28.05 5.64 -26.56
N ILE A 551 29.25 6.23 -26.49
CA ILE A 551 29.38 7.68 -26.33
C ILE A 551 30.64 8.27 -26.99
N ASN A 552 30.64 9.59 -27.15
CA ASN A 552 31.75 10.37 -27.69
C ASN A 552 32.94 10.53 -26.70
N PRO A 553 34.16 10.75 -27.22
CA PRO A 553 35.40 10.76 -26.42
C PRO A 553 35.41 11.73 -25.24
N GLU A 554 34.75 12.89 -25.37
CA GLU A 554 34.69 13.91 -24.33
C GLU A 554 34.04 13.42 -23.03
N PHE A 555 33.22 12.37 -23.08
CA PHE A 555 32.53 11.81 -21.91
C PHE A 555 33.28 10.65 -21.25
N PHE A 556 34.33 10.09 -21.86
CA PHE A 556 35.00 8.90 -21.31
C PHE A 556 35.52 9.06 -19.88
N PRO A 557 36.18 10.18 -19.50
CA PRO A 557 36.64 10.36 -18.13
C PRO A 557 35.49 10.34 -17.11
N LEU A 558 34.34 10.93 -17.48
CA LEU A 558 33.16 10.96 -16.63
C LEU A 558 32.48 9.59 -16.57
N LEU A 559 32.37 8.88 -17.69
CA LEU A 559 31.76 7.56 -17.79
C LEU A 559 32.45 6.52 -16.90
N GLU A 560 33.79 6.51 -16.80
CA GLU A 560 34.50 5.56 -15.92
C GLU A 560 34.25 5.82 -14.43
N ARG A 561 33.79 7.03 -14.06
CA ARG A 561 33.47 7.38 -12.67
C ARG A 561 32.01 7.11 -12.29
N VAL A 562 31.09 7.35 -13.22
CA VAL A 562 29.63 7.34 -12.92
C VAL A 562 28.88 6.18 -13.58
N GLY A 563 29.48 5.54 -14.58
CA GLY A 563 28.91 4.39 -15.26
C GLY A 563 28.80 3.19 -14.33
N SER A 564 27.72 2.43 -14.47
CA SER A 564 27.50 1.21 -13.68
C SER A 564 26.77 0.12 -14.46
N HIS A 565 26.83 -1.11 -13.95
CA HIS A 565 26.12 -2.28 -14.49
C HIS A 565 24.60 -2.20 -14.34
N TYR A 566 24.08 -1.21 -13.61
CA TYR A 566 22.64 -0.91 -13.56
C TYR A 566 22.18 0.05 -14.66
N GLY A 567 23.09 0.57 -15.48
CA GLY A 567 22.75 1.58 -16.48
C GLY A 567 22.44 2.93 -15.84
N ALA A 568 21.55 3.70 -16.48
CA ALA A 568 20.95 4.88 -15.87
C ALA A 568 19.52 4.60 -15.41
N GLN A 569 19.08 5.39 -14.43
CA GLN A 569 17.73 5.30 -13.90
C GLN A 569 16.65 5.49 -14.98
N ASP A 570 15.60 4.68 -14.91
CA ASP A 570 14.44 4.83 -15.79
C ASP A 570 13.68 6.11 -15.46
N SER A 571 13.58 7.01 -16.45
CA SER A 571 12.90 8.31 -16.38
C SER A 571 11.39 8.19 -16.17
N THR A 572 10.80 7.02 -16.42
CA THR A 572 9.38 6.76 -16.13
C THR A 572 9.15 6.08 -14.78
N SER A 573 10.21 5.73 -14.07
CA SER A 573 10.06 5.00 -12.82
C SER A 573 9.29 5.82 -11.79
N PRO A 574 8.17 5.30 -11.25
CA PRO A 574 7.43 5.97 -10.19
C PRO A 574 8.23 6.06 -8.89
N LEU A 575 9.34 5.32 -8.79
CA LEU A 575 10.25 5.29 -7.66
C LEU A 575 11.24 6.46 -7.64
N LEU A 576 11.33 7.26 -8.72
CA LEU A 576 12.11 8.49 -8.72
C LEU A 576 11.31 9.62 -8.08
N ASN A 577 11.99 10.47 -7.30
CA ASN A 577 11.40 11.72 -6.85
C ASN A 577 11.02 12.59 -8.05
N LYS A 578 10.14 13.56 -7.82
CA LYS A 578 9.54 14.33 -8.92
C LYS A 578 10.59 15.16 -9.67
N ALA A 579 11.50 15.82 -8.95
CA ALA A 579 12.59 16.60 -9.54
C ALA A 579 13.47 15.76 -10.48
N GLN A 580 13.99 14.62 -9.99
CA GLN A 580 14.77 13.66 -10.78
C GLN A 580 14.00 13.23 -12.02
N ARG A 581 12.75 12.79 -11.84
CA ARG A 581 11.92 12.33 -12.96
C ARG A 581 11.76 13.39 -14.04
N LEU A 582 11.46 14.63 -13.65
CA LEU A 582 11.32 15.76 -14.58
C LEU A 582 12.63 16.01 -15.35
N VAL A 583 13.77 16.05 -14.66
CA VAL A 583 15.07 16.26 -15.31
C VAL A 583 15.43 15.10 -16.24
N LEU A 584 15.28 13.85 -15.80
CA LEU A 584 15.60 12.69 -16.64
C LEU A 584 14.67 12.58 -17.86
N GLN A 585 13.38 12.91 -17.70
CA GLN A 585 12.44 13.00 -18.83
C GLN A 585 12.82 14.15 -19.77
N GLY A 586 13.24 15.28 -19.23
CA GLY A 586 13.74 16.42 -20.00
C GLY A 586 14.96 16.05 -20.85
N LEU A 587 15.91 15.29 -20.31
CA LEU A 587 17.06 14.79 -21.07
C LEU A 587 16.66 13.84 -22.20
N VAL A 588 15.64 13.01 -21.99
CA VAL A 588 15.10 12.15 -23.04
C VAL A 588 14.39 12.97 -24.12
N GLN A 589 13.58 13.97 -23.74
CA GLN A 589 12.90 14.84 -24.70
C GLN A 589 13.86 15.79 -25.44
N MET A 590 14.91 16.26 -24.78
CA MET A 590 15.99 17.03 -25.41
C MET A 590 16.54 16.26 -26.61
N LYS A 591 16.68 14.93 -26.48
CA LYS A 591 17.19 14.11 -27.57
C LYS A 591 16.23 13.99 -28.75
N ASN A 592 14.94 13.98 -28.48
CA ASN A 592 13.93 13.89 -29.54
C ASN A 592 13.71 15.23 -30.24
N ASN A 593 13.96 16.35 -29.56
CA ASN A 593 13.55 17.68 -30.01
C ASN A 593 14.71 18.56 -30.52
N TYR A 594 15.97 18.18 -30.27
CA TYR A 594 17.15 18.98 -30.64
C TYR A 594 18.15 18.18 -31.47
N ASP A 595 18.77 18.85 -32.44
CA ASP A 595 19.89 18.30 -33.21
C ASP A 595 21.12 18.17 -32.30
N CYS A 596 21.74 17.00 -32.29
CA CYS A 596 22.94 16.70 -31.50
C CYS A 596 24.16 17.56 -31.88
N THR A 597 24.15 18.15 -33.08
CA THR A 597 25.18 19.07 -33.56
C THR A 597 24.84 20.54 -33.32
N SER A 598 23.67 20.83 -32.73
CA SER A 598 23.24 22.20 -32.44
C SER A 598 24.18 22.90 -31.45
N PRO A 599 24.39 24.22 -31.60
CA PRO A 599 25.21 24.98 -30.64
C PRO A 599 24.61 24.94 -29.23
N GLU A 600 23.30 24.78 -29.10
CA GLU A 600 22.61 24.64 -27.82
C GLU A 600 23.03 23.35 -27.09
N VAL A 601 22.97 22.22 -27.78
CA VAL A 601 23.39 20.91 -27.26
C VAL A 601 24.88 20.91 -26.95
N ALA A 602 25.74 21.35 -27.87
CA ALA A 602 27.19 21.33 -27.67
C ALA A 602 27.62 22.16 -26.45
N ARG A 603 26.91 23.26 -26.18
CA ARG A 603 27.11 24.07 -24.98
C ARG A 603 26.60 23.37 -23.72
N PHE A 604 25.42 22.77 -23.78
CA PHE A 604 24.86 21.98 -22.68
C PHE A 604 25.82 20.85 -22.27
N GLU A 605 26.31 20.05 -23.23
CA GLU A 605 27.22 18.92 -23.00
C GLU A 605 28.50 19.36 -22.27
N ARG A 606 29.14 20.43 -22.75
CA ARG A 606 30.36 20.97 -22.15
C ARG A 606 30.15 21.37 -20.69
N ASN A 607 29.05 22.04 -20.41
CA ASN A 607 28.73 22.51 -19.07
C ASN A 607 28.29 21.35 -18.17
N LEU A 608 27.56 20.36 -18.70
CA LEU A 608 27.18 19.15 -17.97
C LEU A 608 28.41 18.39 -17.48
N ILE A 609 29.41 18.19 -18.35
CA ILE A 609 30.67 17.55 -17.99
C ILE A 609 31.36 18.34 -16.88
N ALA A 610 31.56 19.65 -17.08
CA ALA A 610 32.28 20.48 -16.13
C ALA A 610 31.61 20.54 -14.75
N LEU A 611 30.28 20.66 -14.69
CA LEU A 611 29.54 20.72 -13.44
C LEU A 611 29.47 19.36 -12.72
N ALA A 612 29.29 18.26 -13.47
CA ALA A 612 29.32 16.92 -12.88
C ALA A 612 30.71 16.56 -12.33
N GLU A 613 31.79 16.99 -13.00
CA GLU A 613 33.15 16.83 -12.49
C GLU A 613 33.41 17.64 -11.22
N ASP A 614 32.90 18.88 -11.14
CA ASP A 614 32.99 19.71 -9.93
C ASP A 614 32.31 19.00 -8.74
N ASP A 615 31.09 18.47 -8.94
CA ASP A 615 30.33 17.75 -7.90
C ASP A 615 31.06 16.48 -7.43
N LEU A 616 31.52 15.63 -8.36
CA LEU A 616 32.25 14.39 -8.05
C LEU A 616 33.60 14.63 -7.35
N ASN A 617 34.14 15.84 -7.44
CA ASN A 617 35.37 16.24 -6.75
C ASN A 617 35.10 16.96 -5.42
N GLY A 618 33.84 17.04 -5.00
CA GLY A 618 33.40 17.74 -3.79
C GLY A 618 33.62 19.26 -3.85
N GLN A 619 33.72 19.83 -5.05
CA GLN A 619 33.89 21.27 -5.25
C GLN A 619 32.53 21.97 -5.37
N PRO A 620 32.38 23.23 -4.90
CA PRO A 620 31.20 24.03 -5.22
C PRO A 620 31.02 24.16 -6.73
N LEU A 621 29.78 24.05 -7.20
CA LEU A 621 29.47 24.16 -8.62
C LEU A 621 29.73 25.59 -9.10
N ARG A 622 30.75 25.76 -9.94
CA ARG A 622 31.17 27.09 -10.39
C ARG A 622 30.20 27.68 -11.40
N VAL A 623 30.12 29.01 -11.42
CA VAL A 623 29.49 29.74 -12.53
C VAL A 623 30.48 29.75 -13.70
N LEU A 624 30.14 29.05 -14.78
CA LEU A 624 30.96 28.95 -15.97
C LEU A 624 30.76 30.19 -16.86
N SER A 625 31.85 30.79 -17.32
CA SER A 625 31.80 31.95 -18.21
C SER A 625 31.09 31.61 -19.52
N VAL A 626 30.04 32.36 -19.83
CA VAL A 626 29.29 32.23 -21.08
C VAL A 626 30.08 32.89 -22.20
N PRO A 627 30.47 32.17 -23.28
CA PRO A 627 30.90 32.82 -24.50
C PRO A 627 29.70 33.58 -25.09
N ALA A 628 29.86 34.88 -25.36
CA ALA A 628 28.81 35.69 -25.98
C ALA A 628 28.52 35.20 -27.41
N VAL A 629 27.51 34.35 -27.56
CA VAL A 629 26.94 34.02 -28.87
C VAL A 629 25.72 34.91 -29.04
N GLY A 630 25.82 35.89 -29.94
CA GLY A 630 24.74 36.80 -30.28
C GLY A 630 23.59 36.05 -30.97
N VAL A 631 22.55 35.72 -30.22
CA VAL A 631 21.29 35.21 -30.78
C VAL A 631 20.41 36.41 -31.13
N THR A 632 20.61 36.95 -32.32
CA THR A 632 19.66 37.88 -32.94
C THR A 632 18.47 37.06 -33.44
N LYS A 633 17.45 36.82 -32.59
CA LYS A 633 16.17 36.26 -33.03
C LYS A 633 15.35 37.41 -33.63
N GLN A 634 15.49 37.65 -34.93
CA GLN A 634 14.58 38.54 -35.66
C GLN A 634 13.21 37.88 -35.71
N VAL A 635 12.26 38.42 -34.94
CA VAL A 635 10.83 38.12 -35.06
C VAL A 635 10.33 38.81 -36.32
N GLN A 636 10.02 38.01 -37.34
CA GLN A 636 9.33 38.46 -38.54
C GLN A 636 7.81 38.40 -38.26
N PRO A 637 7.07 39.51 -38.33
CA PRO A 637 5.63 39.50 -38.03
C PRO A 637 4.86 38.87 -39.19
N THR A 638 4.15 37.77 -38.89
CA THR A 638 3.25 37.10 -39.82
C THR A 638 2.10 38.01 -40.20
N GLN A 639 2.06 38.43 -41.47
CA GLN A 639 0.90 39.06 -42.09
C GLN A 639 -0.26 38.05 -42.21
N THR A 640 -1.43 38.53 -41.85
CA THR A 640 -2.73 37.88 -41.96
C THR A 640 -3.13 37.73 -43.42
N ALA A 641 -3.49 36.51 -43.85
CA ALA A 641 -4.18 36.28 -45.12
C ALA A 641 -5.47 35.48 -44.86
N SER A 642 -6.58 36.06 -45.32
CA SER A 642 -7.93 35.50 -45.32
C SER A 642 -8.17 34.60 -46.56
N PRO A 643 -9.29 33.85 -46.63
CA PRO A 643 -9.38 32.55 -47.30
C PRO A 643 -9.91 32.59 -48.74
N ALA A 644 -9.55 31.59 -49.55
CA ALA A 644 -10.26 31.18 -50.77
C ALA A 644 -10.03 29.66 -50.96
N GLN A 645 -11.04 28.82 -50.74
CA GLN A 645 -12.04 28.30 -51.70
C GLN A 645 -11.59 27.07 -52.52
N SER A 646 -12.36 26.00 -52.30
CA SER A 646 -12.56 24.72 -53.00
C SER A 646 -11.92 24.42 -54.35
N THR A 647 -11.52 23.16 -54.50
CA THR A 647 -11.77 22.41 -55.73
C THR A 647 -12.18 20.97 -55.41
N GLU A 648 -13.30 20.56 -55.99
CA GLU A 648 -13.96 19.26 -55.88
C GLU A 648 -13.54 18.29 -57.00
N VAL A 649 -13.43 16.98 -56.65
CA VAL A 649 -13.93 15.77 -57.36
C VAL A 649 -13.10 15.28 -58.60
N PRO A 650 -12.98 13.95 -58.97
CA PRO A 650 -13.92 12.82 -58.75
C PRO A 650 -13.42 11.39 -58.42
N VAL A 651 -14.34 10.62 -57.79
CA VAL A 651 -14.85 9.25 -58.11
C VAL A 651 -13.89 8.07 -58.31
N GLN A 652 -14.05 6.98 -57.51
CA GLN A 652 -14.40 5.65 -58.05
C GLN A 652 -14.90 4.64 -57.02
N GLN A 653 -15.85 3.82 -57.49
CA GLN A 653 -16.70 2.86 -56.79
C GLN A 653 -16.02 1.52 -56.49
N VAL A 654 -16.63 0.82 -55.52
CA VAL A 654 -16.49 -0.57 -55.02
C VAL A 654 -16.45 -1.64 -56.14
N PRO A 655 -15.98 -2.89 -55.89
CA PRO A 655 -16.93 -3.91 -55.41
C PRO A 655 -16.40 -4.93 -54.39
N ASP A 656 -17.39 -5.51 -53.73
CA ASP A 656 -17.44 -6.60 -52.76
C ASP A 656 -17.12 -8.00 -53.37
N GLU A 657 -17.11 -9.02 -52.51
CA GLU A 657 -17.08 -10.49 -52.76
C GLU A 657 -15.68 -11.14 -52.95
N ALA A 658 -15.32 -12.32 -52.42
CA ALA A 658 -16.06 -13.40 -51.78
C ALA A 658 -15.14 -14.23 -50.84
N ARG A 659 -15.79 -14.91 -49.88
CA ARG A 659 -15.28 -16.06 -49.13
C ARG A 659 -14.86 -17.21 -50.07
N GLN A 660 -13.70 -17.81 -49.82
CA GLN A 660 -13.48 -19.24 -50.05
C GLN A 660 -12.57 -19.80 -48.95
N ALA A 661 -13.03 -20.91 -48.36
CA ALA A 661 -12.36 -21.68 -47.32
C ALA A 661 -11.68 -22.91 -47.94
N ALA A 662 -10.47 -23.24 -47.45
CA ALA A 662 -9.89 -24.59 -47.24
C ALA A 662 -8.35 -24.47 -47.08
N PRO A 663 -7.63 -25.49 -46.56
CA PRO A 663 -7.90 -26.34 -45.40
C PRO A 663 -6.75 -26.29 -44.37
N MET A 664 -6.99 -26.85 -43.19
CA MET A 664 -5.96 -27.07 -42.16
C MET A 664 -4.80 -27.90 -42.69
N ALA A 665 -3.60 -27.31 -42.75
CA ALA A 665 -2.33 -28.03 -42.85
C ALA A 665 -1.68 -28.10 -41.46
N ALA A 666 -1.23 -29.30 -41.10
CA ALA A 666 -0.54 -29.60 -39.84
C ALA A 666 0.68 -28.69 -39.62
N PRO A 667 1.05 -28.37 -38.36
CA PRO A 667 2.19 -27.51 -38.09
C PRO A 667 3.49 -28.21 -38.52
N ALA A 668 4.13 -27.64 -39.53
CA ALA A 668 5.51 -27.96 -39.87
C ALA A 668 6.41 -27.58 -38.67
N LYS A 669 7.23 -28.53 -38.22
CA LYS A 669 8.29 -28.31 -37.24
C LYS A 669 9.21 -27.21 -37.77
N SER A 670 9.27 -26.06 -37.10
CA SER A 670 10.20 -25.00 -37.45
C SER A 670 11.63 -25.40 -37.07
N SER A 671 12.54 -25.23 -38.01
CA SER A 671 13.99 -25.34 -37.84
C SER A 671 14.53 -24.16 -37.03
N THR A 672 14.68 -24.30 -35.71
CA THR A 672 15.31 -23.29 -34.83
C THR A 672 16.78 -23.57 -34.50
N SER A 673 17.43 -24.57 -35.12
CA SER A 673 18.72 -25.08 -34.66
C SER A 673 19.98 -24.31 -35.12
N THR A 674 19.93 -23.00 -35.36
CA THR A 674 21.13 -22.21 -35.73
C THR A 674 21.32 -20.90 -34.97
N LEU A 675 20.42 -20.51 -34.07
CA LEU A 675 20.59 -19.28 -33.28
C LEU A 675 21.43 -19.53 -32.04
N SER A 676 22.39 -18.64 -31.77
CA SER A 676 23.11 -18.63 -30.49
C SER A 676 22.14 -18.39 -29.33
N THR A 677 22.51 -18.82 -28.13
CA THR A 677 21.68 -18.62 -26.92
C THR A 677 21.35 -17.14 -26.71
N ALA A 678 22.31 -16.23 -26.93
CA ALA A 678 22.10 -14.79 -26.82
C ALA A 678 21.08 -14.26 -27.84
N GLU A 679 21.16 -14.70 -29.11
CA GLU A 679 20.20 -14.30 -30.15
C GLU A 679 18.78 -14.83 -29.88
N ARG A 680 18.65 -16.03 -29.29
CA ARG A 680 17.36 -16.56 -28.85
C ARG A 680 16.75 -15.71 -27.75
N TYR A 681 17.51 -15.34 -26.72
CA TYR A 681 17.03 -14.46 -25.65
C TYR A 681 16.67 -13.06 -26.17
N ALA A 682 17.49 -12.49 -27.05
CA ALA A 682 17.22 -11.17 -27.64
C ALA A 682 15.91 -11.16 -28.44
N LYS A 683 15.67 -12.19 -29.28
CA LYS A 683 14.43 -12.31 -30.05
C LYS A 683 13.21 -12.60 -29.16
N MET A 684 13.35 -13.47 -28.16
CA MET A 684 12.29 -13.74 -27.18
C MET A 684 11.87 -12.47 -26.44
N ASN A 685 12.85 -11.70 -25.93
CA ASN A 685 12.57 -10.47 -25.20
C ASN A 685 11.96 -9.38 -26.09
N ALA A 686 12.37 -9.29 -27.37
CA ALA A 686 11.77 -8.37 -28.33
C ALA A 686 10.30 -8.72 -28.64
N GLU A 687 9.97 -10.01 -28.78
CA GLU A 687 8.58 -10.47 -28.98
C GLU A 687 7.73 -10.24 -27.72
N ILE A 688 8.24 -10.55 -26.52
CA ILE A 688 7.55 -10.27 -25.25
C ILE A 688 7.31 -8.76 -25.09
N LYS A 689 8.30 -7.93 -25.42
CA LYS A 689 8.16 -6.46 -25.37
C LYS A 689 7.09 -5.97 -26.33
N THR A 690 7.09 -6.44 -27.58
CA THR A 690 6.07 -6.07 -28.59
C THR A 690 4.66 -6.45 -28.12
N LEU A 691 4.52 -7.64 -27.53
CA LEU A 691 3.27 -8.11 -26.95
C LEU A 691 2.83 -7.24 -25.74
N SER A 692 3.77 -6.86 -24.86
CA SER A 692 3.51 -5.98 -23.73
C SER A 692 3.10 -4.57 -24.16
N ASP A 693 3.73 -4.03 -25.21
CA ASP A 693 3.42 -2.70 -25.75
C ASP A 693 2.01 -2.69 -26.38
N ALA A 694 1.64 -3.76 -27.10
CA ALA A 694 0.29 -3.93 -27.65
C ALA A 694 -0.78 -4.04 -26.53
N PHE A 695 -0.47 -4.76 -25.45
CA PHE A 695 -1.33 -4.87 -24.28
C PHE A 695 -1.58 -3.52 -23.59
N LEU A 696 -0.52 -2.73 -23.40
CA LEU A 696 -0.62 -1.39 -22.80
C LEU A 696 -1.47 -0.45 -23.68
N ALA A 697 -1.34 -0.53 -25.00
CA ALA A 697 -2.17 0.23 -25.92
C ALA A 697 -3.66 -0.16 -25.80
N GLU A 698 -3.97 -1.46 -25.72
CA GLU A 698 -5.34 -1.97 -25.58
C GLU A 698 -5.98 -1.52 -24.26
N ILE A 699 -5.24 -1.59 -23.14
CA ILE A 699 -5.72 -1.10 -21.84
C ILE A 699 -5.91 0.42 -21.83
N ASN A 700 -5.01 1.19 -22.44
CA ASN A 700 -5.15 2.64 -22.48
C ASN A 700 -6.41 3.08 -23.26
N VAL A 701 -6.68 2.45 -24.41
CA VAL A 701 -7.92 2.70 -25.17
C VAL A 701 -9.15 2.33 -24.34
N MET A 702 -9.10 1.19 -23.65
CA MET A 702 -10.20 0.75 -22.79
C MET A 702 -10.47 1.70 -21.62
N ASN A 703 -9.41 2.18 -20.97
CA ASN A 703 -9.51 3.10 -19.84
C ASN A 703 -10.10 4.46 -20.27
N VAL A 704 -9.68 4.99 -21.43
CA VAL A 704 -10.25 6.23 -21.99
C VAL A 704 -11.74 6.06 -22.29
N ASN A 705 -12.13 4.96 -22.93
CA ASN A 705 -13.54 4.67 -23.22
C ASN A 705 -14.37 4.51 -21.94
N PHE A 706 -13.83 3.76 -20.97
CA PHE A 706 -14.47 3.56 -19.68
C PHE A 706 -14.69 4.88 -18.91
N GLN A 707 -13.71 5.78 -18.90
CA GLN A 707 -13.86 7.10 -18.28
C GLN A 707 -14.95 7.94 -18.96
N ALA A 708 -14.99 7.93 -20.30
CA ALA A 708 -16.02 8.63 -21.05
C ALA A 708 -17.44 8.07 -20.79
N ASP A 709 -17.58 6.75 -20.64
CA ASP A 709 -18.86 6.10 -20.36
C ASP A 709 -19.31 6.26 -18.91
N MET A 710 -18.37 6.24 -17.96
CA MET A 710 -18.61 6.52 -16.54
C MET A 710 -19.16 7.94 -16.32
N GLN A 711 -18.64 8.93 -17.05
CA GLN A 711 -19.14 10.31 -17.00
C GLN A 711 -20.56 10.45 -17.57
N LYS A 712 -20.93 9.63 -18.55
CA LYS A 712 -22.28 9.60 -19.17
C LYS A 712 -23.30 8.76 -18.39
N ALA A 713 -22.86 8.04 -17.36
CA ALA A 713 -23.74 7.19 -16.56
C ALA A 713 -24.65 8.03 -15.63
N GLY A 714 -25.96 7.98 -15.89
CA GLY A 714 -26.97 8.74 -15.14
C GLY A 714 -27.37 8.18 -13.76
N THR A 715 -26.89 6.98 -13.39
CA THR A 715 -27.19 6.35 -12.10
C THR A 715 -25.98 5.56 -11.57
N ASP A 716 -25.88 5.44 -10.24
CA ASP A 716 -24.79 4.70 -9.59
C ASP A 716 -24.83 3.20 -9.89
N ALA A 717 -26.01 2.62 -10.08
CA ALA A 717 -26.16 1.23 -10.51
C ALA A 717 -25.51 0.99 -11.89
N LYS A 718 -25.68 1.94 -12.83
CA LYS A 718 -25.08 1.85 -14.16
C LYS A 718 -23.56 2.02 -14.12
N ARG A 719 -23.05 2.89 -13.24
CA ARG A 719 -21.60 3.05 -12.99
C ARG A 719 -20.98 1.76 -12.43
N LEU A 720 -21.68 1.10 -11.51
CA LEU A 720 -21.22 -0.16 -10.92
C LEU A 720 -21.16 -1.29 -11.95
N GLU A 721 -22.17 -1.38 -12.83
CA GLU A 721 -22.20 -2.33 -13.95
C GLU A 721 -21.02 -2.11 -14.90
N MET A 722 -20.77 -0.86 -15.31
CA MET A 722 -19.62 -0.51 -16.16
C MET A 722 -18.28 -0.86 -15.50
N LEU A 723 -18.13 -0.61 -14.19
CA LEU A 723 -16.92 -0.99 -13.44
C LEU A 723 -16.71 -2.51 -13.45
N ARG A 724 -17.79 -3.28 -13.37
CA ARG A 724 -17.73 -4.74 -13.40
C ARG A 724 -17.29 -5.25 -14.78
N GLU A 725 -17.87 -4.69 -15.84
CA GLU A 725 -17.51 -5.01 -17.22
C GLU A 725 -16.05 -4.67 -17.52
N PHE A 726 -15.60 -3.46 -17.13
CA PHE A 726 -14.22 -3.03 -17.28
C PHE A 726 -13.21 -3.95 -16.57
N ASN A 727 -13.52 -4.35 -15.33
CA ASN A 727 -12.67 -5.26 -14.57
C ASN A 727 -12.61 -6.67 -15.19
N ASN A 728 -13.76 -7.19 -15.64
CA ASN A 728 -13.83 -8.49 -16.33
C ASN A 728 -13.02 -8.47 -17.62
N GLU A 729 -13.11 -7.39 -18.37
CA GLU A 729 -12.41 -7.25 -19.64
C GLU A 729 -10.89 -7.10 -19.44
N THR A 730 -10.47 -6.32 -18.44
CA THR A 730 -9.06 -6.21 -18.05
C THR A 730 -8.48 -7.57 -17.62
N ALA A 731 -9.25 -8.36 -16.87
CA ALA A 731 -8.85 -9.70 -16.48
C ALA A 731 -8.71 -10.64 -17.70
N ARG A 732 -9.64 -10.56 -18.66
CA ARG A 732 -9.60 -11.33 -19.91
C ARG A 732 -8.35 -11.02 -20.73
N ILE A 733 -8.02 -9.74 -20.89
CA ILE A 733 -6.82 -9.33 -21.62
C ILE A 733 -5.56 -9.79 -20.87
N ARG A 734 -5.52 -9.70 -19.53
CA ARG A 734 -4.37 -10.20 -18.76
C ARG A 734 -4.14 -11.70 -18.94
N THR A 735 -5.20 -12.51 -18.89
CA THR A 735 -5.09 -13.96 -19.15
C THR A 735 -4.61 -14.26 -20.58
N LYS A 736 -5.02 -13.44 -21.56
CA LYS A 736 -4.54 -13.54 -22.94
C LYS A 736 -3.04 -13.22 -23.02
N LEU A 737 -2.59 -12.13 -22.39
CA LEU A 737 -1.18 -11.74 -22.31
C LEU A 737 -0.31 -12.83 -21.69
N GLU A 738 -0.75 -13.41 -20.58
CA GLU A 738 -0.04 -14.49 -19.88
C GLU A 738 0.12 -15.72 -20.79
N ARG A 739 -0.95 -16.10 -21.51
CA ARG A 739 -0.94 -17.22 -22.46
C ARG A 739 0.01 -16.96 -23.64
N GLU A 740 -0.04 -15.77 -24.23
CA GLU A 740 0.80 -15.41 -25.38
C GLU A 740 2.27 -15.24 -24.96
N THR A 741 2.53 -14.71 -23.77
CA THR A 741 3.88 -14.65 -23.19
C THR A 741 4.46 -16.04 -22.99
N GLN A 742 3.66 -16.98 -22.48
CA GLN A 742 4.10 -18.36 -22.30
C GLN A 742 4.36 -19.04 -23.65
N ALA A 743 3.51 -18.81 -24.65
CA ALA A 743 3.73 -19.32 -26.01
C ALA A 743 5.03 -18.78 -26.64
N ILE A 744 5.37 -17.52 -26.41
CA ILE A 744 6.66 -16.94 -26.83
C ILE A 744 7.81 -17.62 -26.09
N LYS A 745 7.72 -17.80 -24.77
CA LYS A 745 8.76 -18.50 -24.00
C LYS A 745 8.98 -19.94 -24.48
N ASP A 746 7.89 -20.68 -24.73
CA ASP A 746 7.94 -22.06 -25.20
C ASP A 746 8.56 -22.16 -26.61
N LYS A 747 8.29 -21.18 -27.48
CA LYS A 747 8.89 -21.08 -28.82
C LYS A 747 10.42 -20.97 -28.81
N TYR A 748 11.01 -20.43 -27.76
CA TYR A 748 12.46 -20.19 -27.63
C TYR A 748 13.16 -21.13 -26.63
N LYS A 749 12.45 -22.15 -26.12
CA LYS A 749 12.94 -23.07 -25.08
C LYS A 749 13.91 -24.14 -25.60
N ASP A 750 13.83 -24.48 -26.88
CA ASP A 750 14.70 -25.42 -27.61
C ASP A 750 15.66 -24.70 -28.56
#